data_AF-A0ABD1LC70-F1
#
_entry.id   AF-A0ABD1LC70-F1
#
_cell.length_a   1.000
_cell.length_b   1.000
_cell.length_c   1.000
_cell.angle_alpha   90.00
_cell.angle_beta   90.00
_cell.angle_gamma   90.00
#
_symmetry.space_group_name_H-M   'P 1'
#
loop_
_entity.id
_entity.type
_entity.pdbx_description
1 polymer ?
#
loop_
_entity_poly.entity_id
_entity_poly.type
_entity_poly.pdbx_seq_one_letter_code
_entity_poly.pdbx_strand_id
1 'polypeptide(L)'
;MLKYFNRGRDSPADESPPSVAASMPSSSSASPVTGPARPIRLVYCDEKGKFRMDPEAVATLQLVKEPIGVVSVCGRARQGKSFILNQGTYSTQIFSLAVLLSSMFIYNQMGGIDEAALDRLSLVTQMTKHIRVRASGGKTSASELGQFSPIFVWLLRDFYLDLTEDNRKITPRDYLELALRPVQGSGRDIAAKNEIRDSIRALFPDRECFTLVRPLNNENDLQRLDQISMQKLRPEFRSGLDALTKFVFERTRPKQVGATMMTGPVLVGITQSYLDALNHGAVPTISSSWQSVEEAECRRAYDSATDIYMSIFDRSTPPDEVAMREAHEQAVQKSMAAFNAGAVGVGSARKKYEDLLQKFFKKAFEDYRRNAFMEADLKCSNAIQSMEKRLRAACNASDAKIDNVAKVLDALLSEYEQTIQGPGKWQRLSVFLQQSFEGPVLDLIKRLIAKVESEKSSHALQCRLIEDKMALLMKRLEASEGEKSDYIKRYEDAINDKKKLTDEYMNRITDLQANRRSLDERYSSLLKTLDSTKQESIDWKRKYEQVLSRQKAEEEQASSEIAALKSRSGAAEARLAAAKEQAQSAQEEAEEWKRKYDIAIREAKSALEKAAIVQERTNKQTQLREDALREEFSGTLAEKEDELREKAAKIEHAEKCLTTLNLELKAAESKIRSYDAEISSLRIEIKELTEKLKAENARAQSYEREAMVFRQEKHHLEQKYESEFKRFDEVQERCRTAEKEAAKATEVADKARAEAGMAQKEKSEMQRLAMERLALIERAERKIEHLGRDKDNLEAELQRVRDSEKDALSRAVKLEEKVQQREKDLEALLDKDKTHRRNSAQILEQLLETEREAHAQANNRAEALSLQLQSAQAKIDSLHQELTKFRLNETAFDSKLNTASHGKRMRVDDDIGDDMENPKIGKGTKRTRSTSSPLKYIQPEDGGSIFEGTEENLSQQTNEEDYKRFTVQKLKQELTKHNYGDQLLRLKTPNKKDIIALYEKCVLQKS
;
A
#
# COMPACT_ATOMS: atom_id res chain seq x y z
N MET A 1 -42.65 20.64 -31.52
CA MET A 1 -43.53 19.90 -32.48
C MET A 1 -43.61 18.48 -31.93
N LEU A 2 -44.76 17.89 -31.58
CA LEU A 2 -45.90 17.49 -32.42
C LEU A 2 -45.40 16.67 -33.64
N LYS A 3 -45.80 15.40 -33.88
CA LYS A 3 -47.02 14.64 -33.49
C LYS A 3 -46.65 13.22 -32.96
N TYR A 4 -47.37 12.51 -32.06
CA TYR A 4 -48.81 12.14 -31.94
C TYR A 4 -49.26 11.07 -32.96
N PHE A 5 -50.05 10.00 -32.67
CA PHE A 5 -50.89 9.51 -31.52
C PHE A 5 -50.58 7.98 -31.29
N ASN A 6 -50.51 7.39 -30.06
CA ASN A 6 -51.58 6.74 -29.24
C ASN A 6 -52.31 5.54 -29.91
N ARG A 7 -52.91 4.53 -29.25
CA ARG A 7 -53.27 4.17 -27.84
C ARG A 7 -53.55 2.63 -27.81
N GLY A 8 -53.70 1.87 -26.73
CA GLY A 8 -53.61 2.00 -25.25
C GLY A 8 -53.55 0.56 -24.68
N ARG A 9 -52.88 0.26 -23.55
CA ARG A 9 -53.23 0.49 -22.13
C ARG A 9 -54.46 -0.30 -21.63
N ASP A 10 -54.21 -1.31 -20.79
CA ASP A 10 -54.98 -1.64 -19.58
C ASP A 10 -54.12 -2.47 -18.60
N SER A 11 -54.46 -2.44 -17.30
CA SER A 11 -53.75 -3.02 -16.12
C SER A 11 -54.68 -2.89 -14.88
N PRO A 12 -54.45 -3.50 -13.68
CA PRO A 12 -53.26 -4.25 -13.21
C PRO A 12 -53.62 -5.58 -12.47
N ALA A 13 -52.76 -5.98 -11.50
CA ALA A 13 -52.85 -7.12 -10.56
C ALA A 13 -52.49 -8.51 -11.16
N ASP A 14 -51.78 -9.41 -10.47
CA ASP A 14 -51.15 -9.35 -9.13
C ASP A 14 -49.88 -10.25 -9.05
N GLU A 15 -49.32 -10.38 -7.85
CA GLU A 15 -48.27 -11.31 -7.37
C GLU A 15 -46.78 -10.93 -7.56
N SER A 16 -45.97 -11.42 -6.62
CA SER A 16 -44.61 -10.94 -6.27
C SER A 16 -43.48 -11.90 -6.69
N PRO A 17 -42.24 -11.40 -6.91
CA PRO A 17 -41.16 -12.19 -7.50
C PRO A 17 -40.31 -12.99 -6.48
N PRO A 18 -39.77 -14.15 -6.88
CA PRO A 18 -38.58 -14.74 -6.28
C PRO A 18 -37.36 -14.75 -7.23
N SER A 19 -36.21 -14.34 -6.68
CA SER A 19 -34.82 -14.59 -7.11
C SER A 19 -34.55 -15.39 -8.41
N VAL A 20 -33.95 -14.72 -9.41
CA VAL A 20 -33.19 -15.39 -10.48
C VAL A 20 -31.72 -15.48 -10.08
N ALA A 21 -31.27 -16.67 -9.68
CA ALA A 21 -29.84 -16.98 -9.59
C ALA A 21 -29.34 -17.45 -10.96
N ALA A 22 -28.27 -16.84 -11.47
CA ALA A 22 -27.71 -17.16 -12.78
C ALA A 22 -26.90 -18.48 -12.76
N SER A 23 -27.55 -19.60 -13.04
CA SER A 23 -26.87 -20.89 -13.27
C SER A 23 -26.17 -20.89 -14.63
N MET A 24 -24.89 -21.24 -14.67
CA MET A 24 -24.13 -21.43 -15.91
C MET A 24 -24.77 -22.51 -16.80
N PRO A 25 -24.69 -22.39 -18.14
CA PRO A 25 -25.11 -23.46 -19.03
C PRO A 25 -24.18 -24.67 -18.90
N SER A 26 -24.66 -25.73 -18.26
CA SER A 26 -23.98 -27.02 -18.18
C SER A 26 -23.74 -27.60 -19.58
N SER A 27 -22.58 -28.21 -19.79
CA SER A 27 -22.19 -28.83 -21.06
C SER A 27 -23.23 -29.83 -21.56
N SER A 28 -23.77 -29.58 -22.76
CA SER A 28 -24.67 -30.50 -23.44
C SER A 28 -23.91 -31.75 -23.88
N SER A 29 -24.09 -32.85 -23.14
CA SER A 29 -23.69 -34.19 -23.57
C SER A 29 -24.46 -34.55 -24.84
N ALA A 30 -23.76 -34.71 -25.96
CA ALA A 30 -24.38 -34.99 -27.24
C ALA A 30 -25.07 -36.36 -27.21
N SER A 31 -26.40 -36.37 -27.31
CA SER A 31 -27.18 -37.59 -27.47
C SER A 31 -26.80 -38.31 -28.77
N PRO A 32 -26.57 -39.64 -28.75
CA PRO A 32 -26.23 -40.37 -29.97
C PRO A 32 -27.37 -40.30 -30.98
N VAL A 33 -27.04 -40.16 -32.27
CA VAL A 33 -28.03 -40.01 -33.35
C VAL A 33 -28.75 -41.33 -33.58
N THR A 34 -29.94 -41.47 -33.02
CA THR A 34 -30.81 -42.67 -33.15
C THR A 34 -31.53 -42.70 -34.51
N GLY A 35 -30.76 -42.85 -35.59
CA GLY A 35 -31.26 -43.17 -36.93
C GLY A 35 -30.91 -44.61 -37.34
N PRO A 36 -31.63 -45.21 -38.30
CA PRO A 36 -31.24 -46.51 -38.86
C PRO A 36 -29.90 -46.39 -39.58
N ALA A 37 -28.96 -47.30 -39.32
CA ALA A 37 -27.61 -47.27 -39.86
C ALA A 37 -27.60 -47.37 -41.40
N ARG A 38 -27.32 -46.24 -42.07
CA ARG A 38 -27.26 -46.13 -43.54
C ARG A 38 -25.80 -46.20 -44.01
N PRO A 39 -25.46 -47.05 -45.01
CA PRO A 39 -24.12 -47.04 -45.59
C PRO A 39 -23.90 -45.75 -46.39
N ILE A 40 -22.83 -45.01 -46.07
CA ILE A 40 -22.37 -43.83 -46.81
C ILE A 40 -21.22 -44.25 -47.73
N ARG A 41 -21.21 -43.75 -48.96
CA ARG A 41 -20.13 -44.00 -49.94
C ARG A 41 -18.88 -43.21 -49.53
N LEU A 42 -17.78 -43.87 -49.19
CA LEU A 42 -16.55 -43.17 -48.77
C LEU A 42 -15.72 -42.63 -49.97
N VAL A 43 -15.55 -43.47 -51.00
CA VAL A 43 -14.75 -43.18 -52.19
C VAL A 43 -15.59 -43.52 -53.44
N TYR A 44 -15.47 -42.71 -54.47
CA TYR A 44 -16.04 -42.98 -55.80
C TYR A 44 -15.03 -42.69 -56.90
N CYS A 45 -15.27 -43.24 -58.09
CA CYS A 45 -14.56 -42.87 -59.31
C CYS A 45 -15.38 -41.81 -60.04
N ASP A 46 -14.73 -40.69 -60.36
CA ASP A 46 -15.25 -39.59 -61.18
C ASP A 46 -15.35 -40.01 -62.65
N GLU A 47 -16.15 -39.31 -63.47
CA GLU A 47 -16.33 -39.59 -64.91
C GLU A 47 -14.99 -39.57 -65.67
N LYS A 48 -14.00 -38.87 -65.13
CA LYS A 48 -12.63 -38.73 -65.64
C LYS A 48 -11.68 -39.85 -65.19
N GLY A 49 -12.19 -40.93 -64.60
CA GLY A 49 -11.40 -42.08 -64.15
C GLY A 49 -10.54 -41.83 -62.91
N LYS A 50 -10.77 -40.73 -62.18
CA LYS A 50 -10.02 -40.36 -60.96
C LYS A 50 -10.82 -40.69 -59.71
N PHE A 51 -10.15 -41.17 -58.66
CA PHE A 51 -10.77 -41.40 -57.37
C PHE A 51 -10.99 -40.08 -56.62
N ARG A 52 -12.14 -39.95 -55.94
CA ARG A 52 -12.46 -38.84 -55.04
C ARG A 52 -13.12 -39.36 -53.76
N MET A 53 -12.93 -38.66 -52.65
CA MET A 53 -13.76 -38.87 -51.45
C MET A 53 -15.13 -38.21 -51.61
N ASP A 54 -16.15 -38.77 -50.97
CA ASP A 54 -17.50 -38.20 -50.94
C ASP A 54 -17.63 -37.13 -49.83
N PRO A 55 -18.11 -35.91 -50.12
CA PRO A 55 -18.28 -34.87 -49.11
C PRO A 55 -19.18 -35.27 -47.93
N GLU A 56 -20.23 -36.08 -48.14
CA GLU A 56 -21.12 -36.57 -47.06
C GLU A 56 -20.33 -37.45 -46.07
N ALA A 57 -19.45 -38.32 -46.58
CA ALA A 57 -18.58 -39.17 -45.76
C ALA A 57 -17.46 -38.36 -45.08
N VAL A 58 -16.88 -37.37 -45.76
CA VAL A 58 -15.85 -36.48 -45.19
C VAL A 58 -16.41 -35.70 -44.00
N ALA A 59 -17.56 -35.04 -44.16
CA ALA A 59 -18.18 -34.28 -43.07
C ALA A 59 -18.56 -35.19 -41.89
N THR A 60 -19.10 -36.39 -42.16
CA THR A 60 -19.44 -37.37 -41.12
C THR A 60 -18.20 -37.82 -40.34
N LEU A 61 -17.10 -38.15 -41.04
CA LEU A 61 -15.85 -38.56 -40.38
C LEU A 61 -15.16 -37.42 -39.63
N GLN A 62 -15.24 -36.17 -40.10
CA GLN A 62 -14.64 -35.02 -39.40
C GLN A 62 -15.24 -34.78 -38.00
N LEU A 63 -16.47 -35.23 -37.75
CA LEU A 63 -17.11 -35.17 -36.43
C LEU A 63 -16.60 -36.27 -35.46
N VAL A 64 -16.05 -37.38 -35.98
CA VAL A 64 -15.60 -38.52 -35.17
C VAL A 64 -14.20 -38.26 -34.62
N LYS A 65 -14.13 -37.65 -33.44
CA LYS A 65 -12.87 -37.37 -32.72
C LYS A 65 -12.32 -38.57 -31.93
N GLU A 66 -13.07 -39.67 -31.83
CA GLU A 66 -12.66 -40.88 -31.12
C GLU A 66 -11.78 -41.81 -31.98
N PRO A 67 -11.00 -42.73 -31.37
CA PRO A 67 -10.18 -43.71 -32.10
C PRO A 67 -11.03 -44.67 -32.95
N ILE A 68 -10.77 -44.75 -34.26
CA ILE A 68 -11.56 -45.58 -35.19
C ILE A 68 -10.86 -46.90 -35.49
N GLY A 69 -11.57 -48.02 -35.30
CA GLY A 69 -11.21 -49.32 -35.87
C GLY A 69 -11.84 -49.51 -37.25
N VAL A 70 -11.03 -49.83 -38.27
CA VAL A 70 -11.51 -49.92 -39.67
C VAL A 70 -11.50 -51.38 -40.13
N VAL A 71 -12.65 -51.89 -40.57
CA VAL A 71 -12.79 -53.27 -41.08
C VAL A 71 -13.11 -53.24 -42.57
N SER A 72 -12.17 -53.71 -43.40
CA SER A 72 -12.32 -53.80 -44.87
C SER A 72 -12.76 -55.20 -45.28
N VAL A 73 -13.69 -55.31 -46.24
CA VAL A 73 -14.34 -56.60 -46.59
C VAL A 73 -14.33 -56.82 -48.10
N CYS A 74 -13.19 -57.22 -48.69
CA CYS A 74 -13.00 -57.44 -50.13
C CYS A 74 -13.34 -58.89 -50.58
N GLY A 75 -13.59 -59.12 -51.87
CA GLY A 75 -14.00 -60.43 -52.42
C GLY A 75 -14.67 -60.27 -53.79
N ARG A 76 -14.88 -61.34 -54.58
CA ARG A 76 -15.35 -61.18 -55.97
C ARG A 76 -16.80 -60.65 -56.00
N ALA A 77 -17.14 -59.88 -57.05
CA ALA A 77 -18.49 -59.43 -57.28
C ALA A 77 -19.50 -60.61 -57.31
N ARG A 78 -20.74 -60.36 -56.88
CA ARG A 78 -21.83 -61.35 -56.74
C ARG A 78 -21.62 -62.48 -55.71
N GLN A 79 -20.51 -62.53 -54.97
CA GLN A 79 -20.31 -63.48 -53.86
C GLN A 79 -21.01 -63.02 -52.56
N GLY A 80 -22.27 -62.57 -52.64
CA GLY A 80 -23.01 -61.96 -51.53
C GLY A 80 -22.41 -60.63 -51.06
N LYS A 81 -22.11 -59.73 -52.01
CA LYS A 81 -21.64 -58.35 -51.79
C LYS A 81 -22.23 -57.43 -52.83
N SER A 82 -22.51 -56.18 -52.46
CA SER A 82 -23.00 -55.13 -53.37
C SER A 82 -22.05 -54.91 -54.55
N PHE A 83 -22.62 -54.51 -55.68
CA PHE A 83 -21.99 -54.57 -57.00
C PHE A 83 -20.81 -53.58 -57.18
N ILE A 84 -19.57 -54.10 -57.16
CA ILE A 84 -18.33 -53.56 -57.76
C ILE A 84 -17.29 -54.71 -57.81
N LEU A 85 -16.31 -54.64 -58.75
CA LEU A 85 -15.22 -55.59 -59.08
C LEU A 85 -15.42 -56.42 -60.37
N ASN A 86 -15.41 -55.72 -61.52
CA ASN A 86 -15.39 -56.33 -62.87
C ASN A 86 -14.40 -55.65 -63.85
N GLN A 87 -13.50 -54.77 -63.39
CA GLN A 87 -12.46 -54.11 -64.21
C GLN A 87 -11.10 -54.17 -63.50
N GLY A 88 -10.10 -54.78 -64.14
CA GLY A 88 -8.89 -55.27 -63.46
C GLY A 88 -8.01 -54.21 -62.79
N THR A 89 -7.84 -53.04 -63.40
CA THR A 89 -6.96 -51.97 -62.91
C THR A 89 -7.51 -51.24 -61.68
N TYR A 90 -8.75 -50.77 -61.74
CA TYR A 90 -9.41 -50.15 -60.59
C TYR A 90 -9.54 -51.12 -59.40
N SER A 91 -9.67 -52.43 -59.69
CA SER A 91 -9.77 -53.47 -58.66
C SER A 91 -8.54 -53.53 -57.75
N THR A 92 -7.31 -53.42 -58.28
CA THR A 92 -6.09 -53.54 -57.47
C THR A 92 -5.81 -52.28 -56.65
N GLN A 93 -6.13 -51.09 -57.19
CA GLN A 93 -5.98 -49.81 -56.49
C GLN A 93 -6.94 -49.71 -55.30
N ILE A 94 -8.22 -50.06 -55.49
CA ILE A 94 -9.22 -50.10 -54.42
C ILE A 94 -8.84 -51.15 -53.36
N PHE A 95 -8.34 -52.33 -53.76
CA PHE A 95 -7.88 -53.35 -52.82
C PHE A 95 -6.68 -52.87 -51.99
N SER A 96 -5.69 -52.23 -52.63
CA SER A 96 -4.50 -51.70 -51.94
C SER A 96 -4.86 -50.62 -50.92
N LEU A 97 -5.80 -49.73 -51.27
CA LEU A 97 -6.35 -48.73 -50.36
C LEU A 97 -7.11 -49.38 -49.20
N ALA A 98 -7.94 -50.39 -49.48
CA ALA A 98 -8.72 -51.11 -48.47
C ALA A 98 -7.83 -51.87 -47.47
N VAL A 99 -6.68 -52.40 -47.89
CA VAL A 99 -5.66 -52.97 -46.98
C VAL A 99 -5.05 -51.87 -46.12
N LEU A 100 -4.50 -50.81 -46.73
CA LEU A 100 -3.80 -49.73 -46.03
C LEU A 100 -4.64 -49.07 -44.92
N LEU A 101 -5.89 -48.71 -45.22
CA LEU A 101 -6.78 -48.01 -44.29
C LEU A 101 -7.31 -48.91 -43.16
N SER A 102 -7.31 -50.23 -43.35
CA SER A 102 -7.93 -51.17 -42.40
C SER A 102 -7.07 -51.51 -41.18
N SER A 103 -7.72 -51.68 -40.03
CA SER A 103 -7.20 -52.44 -38.88
C SER A 103 -7.30 -53.95 -39.11
N MET A 104 -8.31 -54.39 -39.86
CA MET A 104 -8.59 -55.79 -40.16
C MET A 104 -9.16 -55.93 -41.58
N PHE A 105 -8.67 -56.91 -42.31
CA PHE A 105 -8.95 -57.12 -43.72
C PHE A 105 -9.54 -58.51 -43.97
N ILE A 106 -10.84 -58.55 -44.29
CA ILE A 106 -11.58 -59.79 -44.54
C ILE A 106 -11.64 -60.08 -46.04
N TYR A 107 -10.87 -61.06 -46.49
CA TYR A 107 -10.89 -61.56 -47.86
C TYR A 107 -11.92 -62.69 -48.02
N ASN A 108 -13.04 -62.38 -48.66
CA ASN A 108 -14.15 -63.31 -48.89
C ASN A 108 -13.98 -64.05 -50.22
N GLN A 109 -13.81 -65.37 -50.13
CA GLN A 109 -13.74 -66.32 -51.24
C GLN A 109 -14.89 -67.33 -51.13
N MET A 110 -15.22 -68.02 -52.23
CA MET A 110 -16.11 -69.18 -52.25
C MET A 110 -15.26 -70.44 -52.48
N GLY A 111 -15.57 -71.55 -51.80
CA GLY A 111 -14.81 -72.80 -51.85
C GLY A 111 -13.53 -72.79 -50.99
N GLY A 112 -12.68 -73.79 -51.20
CA GLY A 112 -11.37 -73.89 -50.55
C GLY A 112 -10.32 -72.91 -51.11
N ILE A 113 -9.10 -72.98 -50.57
CA ILE A 113 -7.95 -72.17 -51.03
C ILE A 113 -7.29 -72.90 -52.21
N ASP A 114 -7.36 -72.29 -53.40
CA ASP A 114 -6.75 -72.76 -54.64
C ASP A 114 -5.56 -71.88 -55.05
N GLU A 115 -4.64 -72.43 -55.85
CA GLU A 115 -3.50 -71.68 -56.42
C GLU A 115 -4.00 -70.46 -57.21
N ALA A 116 -5.12 -70.59 -57.93
CA ALA A 116 -5.73 -69.50 -58.68
C ALA A 116 -6.43 -68.44 -57.79
N ALA A 117 -6.42 -68.58 -56.46
CA ALA A 117 -6.69 -67.48 -55.52
C ALA A 117 -5.40 -66.91 -54.92
N LEU A 118 -4.40 -67.73 -54.64
CA LEU A 118 -3.05 -67.27 -54.25
C LEU A 118 -2.47 -66.35 -55.35
N ASP A 119 -2.63 -66.68 -56.63
CA ASP A 119 -2.24 -65.85 -57.77
C ASP A 119 -3.04 -64.53 -57.88
N ARG A 120 -4.25 -64.45 -57.30
CA ARG A 120 -5.03 -63.19 -57.23
C ARG A 120 -4.57 -62.31 -56.08
N LEU A 121 -4.17 -62.91 -54.96
CA LEU A 121 -3.52 -62.20 -53.86
C LEU A 121 -2.09 -61.78 -54.24
N SER A 122 -1.39 -62.54 -55.08
CA SER A 122 -0.08 -62.19 -55.66
C SER A 122 -0.08 -60.79 -56.27
N LEU A 123 -1.03 -60.49 -57.15
CA LEU A 123 -1.17 -59.19 -57.80
C LEU A 123 -1.32 -58.03 -56.80
N VAL A 124 -1.98 -58.27 -55.67
CA VAL A 124 -2.04 -57.32 -54.55
C VAL A 124 -0.69 -57.22 -53.86
N THR A 125 -0.04 -58.35 -53.53
CA THR A 125 1.29 -58.32 -52.89
C THR A 125 2.35 -57.63 -53.75
N GLN A 126 2.22 -57.66 -55.08
CA GLN A 126 3.06 -56.89 -55.99
C GLN A 126 2.81 -55.38 -55.85
N MET A 127 1.55 -54.94 -55.77
CA MET A 127 1.25 -53.53 -55.48
C MET A 127 1.72 -53.12 -54.07
N THR A 128 1.63 -53.98 -53.06
CA THR A 128 2.17 -53.68 -51.72
C THR A 128 3.69 -53.76 -51.63
N LYS A 129 4.38 -54.52 -52.51
CA LYS A 129 5.84 -54.45 -52.69
C LYS A 129 6.31 -53.07 -53.20
N HIS A 130 5.44 -52.32 -53.88
CA HIS A 130 5.74 -50.94 -54.26
C HIS A 130 5.56 -49.95 -53.10
N ILE A 131 4.52 -50.12 -52.26
CA ILE A 131 4.23 -49.25 -51.11
C ILE A 131 5.48 -49.05 -50.25
N ARG A 132 5.92 -47.79 -50.12
CA ARG A 132 7.11 -47.46 -49.32
C ARG A 132 6.71 -47.06 -47.91
N VAL A 133 7.39 -47.63 -46.92
CA VAL A 133 7.26 -47.22 -45.51
C VAL A 133 8.01 -45.90 -45.26
N ARG A 134 9.09 -45.63 -46.02
CA ARG A 134 9.89 -44.40 -45.92
C ARG A 134 10.17 -43.82 -47.31
N ALA A 135 10.27 -42.49 -47.43
CA ALA A 135 10.61 -41.81 -48.69
C ALA A 135 12.09 -41.99 -49.12
N SER A 136 13.01 -42.23 -48.19
CA SER A 136 14.43 -42.50 -48.50
C SER A 136 14.58 -43.82 -49.27
N GLY A 137 15.41 -43.82 -50.31
CA GLY A 137 15.45 -44.84 -51.38
C GLY A 137 15.98 -46.24 -51.03
N GLY A 138 15.98 -46.63 -49.75
CA GLY A 138 16.28 -48.01 -49.37
C GLY A 138 15.19 -48.99 -49.81
N LYS A 139 15.56 -50.26 -50.03
CA LYS A 139 14.56 -51.33 -50.17
C LYS A 139 13.86 -51.50 -48.81
N THR A 140 12.54 -51.35 -48.77
CA THR A 140 11.73 -51.61 -47.59
C THR A 140 11.88 -53.06 -47.17
N SER A 141 12.19 -53.30 -45.89
CA SER A 141 12.12 -54.65 -45.35
C SER A 141 10.66 -55.03 -45.13
N ALA A 142 10.27 -56.28 -45.44
CA ALA A 142 8.88 -56.70 -45.26
C ALA A 142 8.44 -56.66 -43.76
N SER A 143 9.39 -56.78 -42.84
CA SER A 143 9.17 -56.61 -41.40
C SER A 143 8.66 -55.21 -41.02
N GLU A 144 9.19 -54.15 -41.64
CA GLU A 144 8.68 -52.78 -41.43
C GLU A 144 7.25 -52.58 -41.98
N LEU A 145 6.86 -53.31 -43.02
CA LEU A 145 5.51 -53.25 -43.58
C LEU A 145 4.48 -53.96 -42.67
N GLY A 146 4.89 -55.05 -42.01
CA GLY A 146 4.06 -55.79 -41.05
C GLY A 146 3.51 -54.94 -39.92
N GLN A 147 4.23 -53.92 -39.45
CA GLN A 147 3.78 -53.01 -38.38
C GLN A 147 2.55 -52.17 -38.76
N PHE A 148 2.34 -51.90 -40.05
CA PHE A 148 1.20 -51.11 -40.54
C PHE A 148 0.08 -51.97 -41.13
N SER A 149 0.28 -53.29 -41.18
CA SER A 149 -0.61 -54.24 -41.82
C SER A 149 -1.87 -54.52 -40.98
N PRO A 150 -3.04 -54.73 -41.59
CA PRO A 150 -4.22 -55.22 -40.89
C PRO A 150 -4.09 -56.68 -40.45
N ILE A 151 -4.88 -57.08 -39.45
CA ILE A 151 -5.18 -58.49 -39.19
C ILE A 151 -5.86 -59.07 -40.44
N PHE A 152 -5.27 -60.09 -41.06
CA PHE A 152 -5.82 -60.71 -42.26
C PHE A 152 -6.78 -61.84 -41.90
N VAL A 153 -7.99 -61.84 -42.47
CA VAL A 153 -9.01 -62.87 -42.24
C VAL A 153 -9.43 -63.46 -43.58
N TRP A 154 -9.05 -64.70 -43.88
CA TRP A 154 -9.53 -65.42 -45.06
C TRP A 154 -10.88 -66.06 -44.75
N LEU A 155 -11.96 -65.51 -45.32
CA LEU A 155 -13.33 -66.01 -45.16
C LEU A 155 -13.69 -66.92 -46.34
N LEU A 156 -13.78 -68.21 -46.08
CA LEU A 156 -14.11 -69.26 -47.05
C LEU A 156 -15.60 -69.60 -46.97
N ARG A 157 -16.37 -69.06 -47.92
CA ARG A 157 -17.82 -69.26 -48.06
C ARG A 157 -18.13 -70.53 -48.83
N ASP A 158 -19.29 -71.13 -48.55
CA ASP A 158 -19.75 -72.39 -49.15
C ASP A 158 -18.65 -73.48 -49.09
N PHE A 159 -17.92 -73.54 -47.97
CA PHE A 159 -16.82 -74.49 -47.78
C PHE A 159 -17.35 -75.92 -47.65
N TYR A 160 -16.72 -76.85 -48.37
CA TYR A 160 -17.22 -78.22 -48.60
C TYR A 160 -16.18 -79.33 -48.37
N LEU A 161 -14.97 -78.98 -47.91
CA LEU A 161 -13.91 -79.95 -47.60
C LEU A 161 -13.97 -80.33 -46.12
N ASP A 162 -13.73 -81.59 -45.79
CA ASP A 162 -13.49 -81.99 -44.41
C ASP A 162 -12.10 -81.52 -43.96
N LEU A 163 -12.05 -80.86 -42.80
CA LEU A 163 -10.81 -80.34 -42.21
C LEU A 163 -10.05 -81.47 -41.48
N THR A 164 -9.50 -82.40 -42.26
CA THR A 164 -8.70 -83.53 -41.75
C THR A 164 -7.39 -83.72 -42.50
N GLU A 165 -6.29 -83.82 -41.76
CA GLU A 165 -4.94 -84.17 -42.23
C GLU A 165 -4.42 -85.34 -41.37
N ASP A 166 -3.90 -86.40 -41.97
CA ASP A 166 -3.41 -87.62 -41.28
C ASP A 166 -4.38 -88.17 -40.19
N ASN A 167 -5.68 -88.23 -40.52
CA ASN A 167 -6.80 -88.60 -39.63
C ASN A 167 -6.96 -87.71 -38.38
N ARG A 168 -6.31 -86.55 -38.31
CA ARG A 168 -6.47 -85.54 -37.26
C ARG A 168 -7.33 -84.40 -37.78
N LYS A 169 -8.21 -83.87 -36.93
CA LYS A 169 -8.98 -82.65 -37.24
C LYS A 169 -8.06 -81.43 -37.14
N ILE A 170 -7.92 -80.69 -38.24
CA ILE A 170 -7.16 -79.44 -38.30
C ILE A 170 -8.10 -78.24 -38.11
N THR A 171 -7.62 -77.11 -37.59
CA THR A 171 -8.43 -75.89 -37.55
C THR A 171 -8.46 -75.20 -38.93
N PRO A 172 -9.43 -74.31 -39.21
CA PRO A 172 -9.38 -73.46 -40.41
C PRO A 172 -8.09 -72.64 -40.51
N ARG A 173 -7.53 -72.21 -39.38
CA ARG A 173 -6.23 -71.50 -39.31
C ARG A 173 -5.08 -72.40 -39.76
N ASP A 174 -5.03 -73.65 -39.28
CA ASP A 174 -4.00 -74.62 -39.71
C ASP A 174 -4.10 -74.90 -41.21
N TYR A 175 -5.32 -75.00 -41.76
CA TYR A 175 -5.56 -75.14 -43.20
C TYR A 175 -5.02 -73.95 -44.01
N LEU A 176 -5.12 -72.72 -43.49
CA LEU A 176 -4.48 -71.54 -44.09
C LEU A 176 -2.95 -71.61 -44.01
N GLU A 177 -2.38 -71.95 -42.85
CA GLU A 177 -0.93 -72.11 -42.70
C GLU A 177 -0.37 -73.20 -43.63
N LEU A 178 -1.09 -74.30 -43.80
CA LEU A 178 -0.79 -75.39 -44.74
C LEU A 178 -0.76 -74.90 -46.19
N ALA A 179 -1.80 -74.18 -46.64
CA ALA A 179 -1.86 -73.63 -47.99
C ALA A 179 -0.72 -72.63 -48.30
N LEU A 180 -0.23 -71.93 -47.27
CA LEU A 180 0.88 -70.98 -47.34
C LEU A 180 2.28 -71.59 -47.12
N ARG A 181 2.40 -72.92 -46.90
CA ARG A 181 3.73 -73.58 -46.86
C ARG A 181 4.38 -73.54 -48.25
N PRO A 182 5.72 -73.32 -48.35
CA PRO A 182 6.41 -73.33 -49.63
C PRO A 182 6.36 -74.73 -50.25
N VAL A 183 6.05 -74.79 -51.54
CA VAL A 183 6.00 -76.02 -52.33
C VAL A 183 7.42 -76.47 -52.64
N GLN A 184 7.72 -77.74 -52.37
CA GLN A 184 9.05 -78.33 -52.59
C GLN A 184 9.28 -78.62 -54.08
N GLY A 185 10.40 -78.14 -54.63
CA GLY A 185 10.84 -78.45 -56.00
C GLY A 185 11.68 -77.35 -56.64
N SER A 186 12.53 -77.73 -57.60
CA SER A 186 13.45 -76.84 -58.30
C SER A 186 12.94 -76.46 -59.69
N GLY A 187 12.12 -75.41 -59.79
CA GLY A 187 11.62 -74.88 -61.06
C GLY A 187 11.21 -73.41 -60.96
N ARG A 188 11.25 -72.67 -62.08
CA ARG A 188 10.93 -71.22 -62.10
C ARG A 188 9.51 -70.94 -61.64
N ASP A 189 8.55 -71.76 -62.02
CA ASP A 189 7.14 -71.60 -61.64
C ASP A 189 6.91 -71.92 -60.15
N ILE A 190 7.71 -72.83 -59.58
CA ILE A 190 7.70 -73.16 -58.14
C ILE A 190 8.32 -72.01 -57.34
N ALA A 191 9.41 -71.42 -57.83
CA ALA A 191 10.01 -70.23 -57.23
C ALA A 191 9.02 -69.05 -57.22
N ALA A 192 8.30 -68.80 -58.32
CA ALA A 192 7.26 -67.78 -58.38
C ALA A 192 6.11 -68.07 -57.39
N LYS A 193 5.62 -69.31 -57.33
CA LYS A 193 4.58 -69.74 -56.36
C LYS A 193 5.00 -69.62 -54.90
N ASN A 194 6.29 -69.77 -54.60
CA ASN A 194 6.85 -69.59 -53.26
C ASN A 194 7.06 -68.12 -52.93
N GLU A 195 7.53 -67.29 -53.87
CA GLU A 195 7.57 -65.83 -53.72
C GLU A 195 6.20 -65.25 -53.34
N ILE A 196 5.11 -65.78 -53.92
CA ILE A 196 3.74 -65.35 -53.61
C ILE A 196 3.38 -65.66 -52.16
N ARG A 197 3.60 -66.90 -51.73
CA ARG A 197 3.34 -67.37 -50.36
C ARG A 197 4.17 -66.58 -49.34
N ASP A 198 5.44 -66.34 -49.63
CA ASP A 198 6.34 -65.57 -48.79
C ASP A 198 5.92 -64.11 -48.69
N SER A 199 5.47 -63.52 -49.81
CA SER A 199 4.94 -62.15 -49.85
C SER A 199 3.65 -62.01 -49.04
N ILE A 200 2.75 -63.00 -49.08
CA ILE A 200 1.54 -63.03 -48.25
C ILE A 200 1.89 -63.18 -46.76
N ARG A 201 2.77 -64.13 -46.41
CA ARG A 201 3.18 -64.38 -45.02
C ARG A 201 3.92 -63.19 -44.38
N ALA A 202 4.69 -62.44 -45.17
CA ALA A 202 5.43 -61.27 -44.70
C ALA A 202 4.59 -59.98 -44.72
N LEU A 203 3.62 -59.85 -45.63
CA LEU A 203 2.64 -58.75 -45.61
C LEU A 203 1.68 -58.90 -44.42
N PHE A 204 1.19 -60.11 -44.14
CA PHE A 204 0.22 -60.39 -43.08
C PHE A 204 0.82 -61.30 -42.00
N PRO A 205 1.47 -60.73 -40.96
CA PRO A 205 2.01 -61.49 -39.84
C PRO A 205 0.88 -62.11 -39.01
N ASP A 206 -0.10 -61.30 -38.59
CA ASP A 206 -1.34 -61.76 -37.96
C ASP A 206 -2.36 -62.17 -39.04
N ARG A 207 -2.59 -63.47 -39.15
CA ARG A 207 -3.56 -64.05 -40.11
C ARG A 207 -4.43 -65.13 -39.46
N GLU A 208 -5.69 -65.14 -39.84
CA GLU A 208 -6.72 -66.08 -39.39
C GLU A 208 -7.57 -66.55 -40.57
N CYS A 209 -8.30 -67.64 -40.39
CA CYS A 209 -9.23 -68.18 -41.40
C CYS A 209 -10.54 -68.62 -40.75
N PHE A 210 -11.65 -68.37 -41.46
CA PHE A 210 -12.99 -68.79 -41.06
C PHE A 210 -13.67 -69.50 -42.22
N THR A 211 -14.21 -70.68 -41.97
CA THR A 211 -15.03 -71.45 -42.92
C THR A 211 -16.51 -71.24 -42.61
N LEU A 212 -17.31 -70.95 -43.64
CA LEU A 212 -18.77 -70.90 -43.58
C LEU A 212 -19.35 -71.90 -44.57
N VAL A 213 -20.23 -72.78 -44.10
CA VAL A 213 -21.01 -73.68 -44.96
C VAL A 213 -22.02 -72.89 -45.82
N ARG A 214 -22.63 -73.52 -46.83
CA ARG A 214 -23.69 -72.88 -47.63
C ARG A 214 -24.85 -72.43 -46.70
N PRO A 215 -25.35 -71.17 -46.79
CA PRO A 215 -26.36 -70.67 -45.83
C PRO A 215 -27.69 -71.45 -45.83
N LEU A 216 -28.09 -71.91 -47.03
CA LEU A 216 -29.31 -72.64 -47.34
C LEU A 216 -29.01 -73.66 -48.43
N ASN A 217 -29.75 -74.78 -48.46
CA ASN A 217 -29.57 -75.81 -49.48
C ASN A 217 -30.41 -75.53 -50.75
N ASN A 218 -31.50 -74.76 -50.63
CA ASN A 218 -32.41 -74.42 -51.72
C ASN A 218 -31.91 -73.21 -52.53
N GLU A 219 -31.87 -73.33 -53.86
CA GLU A 219 -31.30 -72.29 -54.71
C GLU A 219 -32.23 -71.08 -54.90
N ASN A 220 -33.54 -71.31 -54.98
CA ASN A 220 -34.56 -70.26 -55.06
C ASN A 220 -34.55 -69.35 -53.82
N ASP A 221 -34.32 -69.94 -52.64
CA ASP A 221 -34.23 -69.22 -51.38
C ASP A 221 -32.88 -68.47 -51.28
N LEU A 222 -31.79 -69.09 -51.75
CA LEU A 222 -30.46 -68.46 -51.79
C LEU A 222 -30.41 -67.22 -52.69
N GLN A 223 -31.23 -67.16 -53.76
CA GLN A 223 -31.42 -65.96 -54.58
C GLN A 223 -32.16 -64.82 -53.88
N ARG A 224 -32.88 -65.11 -52.78
CA ARG A 224 -33.64 -64.13 -51.98
C ARG A 224 -33.11 -63.99 -50.56
N LEU A 225 -31.83 -64.29 -50.33
CA LEU A 225 -31.21 -64.36 -49.00
C LEU A 225 -31.44 -63.09 -48.16
N ASP A 226 -31.39 -61.91 -48.78
CA ASP A 226 -31.62 -60.60 -48.14
C ASP A 226 -33.06 -60.42 -47.58
N GLN A 227 -34.01 -61.24 -48.03
CA GLN A 227 -35.42 -61.24 -47.58
C GLN A 227 -35.71 -62.37 -46.55
N ILE A 228 -34.71 -63.20 -46.23
CA ILE A 228 -34.89 -64.39 -45.38
C ILE A 228 -34.41 -64.12 -43.96
N SER A 229 -35.33 -64.30 -43.00
CA SER A 229 -35.06 -64.20 -41.56
C SER A 229 -33.91 -65.14 -41.13
N MET A 230 -32.93 -64.60 -40.40
CA MET A 230 -31.73 -65.32 -39.92
C MET A 230 -32.00 -66.69 -39.29
N GLN A 231 -33.14 -66.86 -38.61
CA GLN A 231 -33.55 -68.12 -37.98
C GLN A 231 -33.74 -69.29 -38.97
N LYS A 232 -34.01 -69.02 -40.26
CA LYS A 232 -34.18 -70.03 -41.31
C LYS A 232 -32.85 -70.54 -41.89
N LEU A 233 -31.74 -69.85 -41.63
CA LEU A 233 -30.41 -70.25 -42.10
C LEU A 233 -29.91 -71.48 -41.34
N ARG A 234 -29.03 -72.29 -41.96
CA ARG A 234 -28.44 -73.48 -41.33
C ARG A 234 -27.80 -73.13 -39.96
N PRO A 235 -27.94 -73.99 -38.93
CA PRO A 235 -27.42 -73.70 -37.60
C PRO A 235 -25.88 -73.62 -37.60
N GLU A 236 -25.20 -74.41 -38.43
CA GLU A 236 -23.76 -74.36 -38.61
C GLU A 236 -23.32 -73.00 -39.21
N PHE A 237 -24.06 -72.49 -40.20
CA PHE A 237 -23.81 -71.18 -40.80
C PHE A 237 -24.00 -70.05 -39.78
N ARG A 238 -25.07 -70.11 -38.98
CA ARG A 238 -25.30 -69.17 -37.87
C ARG A 238 -24.15 -69.21 -36.86
N SER A 239 -23.77 -70.39 -36.38
CA SER A 239 -22.67 -70.53 -35.42
C SER A 239 -21.33 -70.03 -35.96
N GLY A 240 -21.03 -70.26 -37.25
CA GLY A 240 -19.83 -69.74 -37.90
C GLY A 240 -19.86 -68.21 -38.08
N LEU A 241 -21.03 -67.65 -38.42
CA LEU A 241 -21.22 -66.21 -38.57
C LEU A 241 -21.17 -65.48 -37.21
N ASP A 242 -21.77 -66.05 -36.16
CA ASP A 242 -21.70 -65.53 -34.80
C ASP A 242 -20.27 -65.57 -34.25
N ALA A 243 -19.51 -66.64 -34.55
CA ALA A 243 -18.10 -66.74 -34.18
C ALA A 243 -17.23 -65.71 -34.92
N LEU A 244 -17.45 -65.51 -36.23
CA LEU A 244 -16.80 -64.47 -37.01
C LEU A 244 -17.15 -63.07 -36.48
N THR A 245 -18.42 -62.82 -36.16
CA THR A 245 -18.90 -61.51 -35.67
C THR A 245 -18.31 -61.18 -34.30
N LYS A 246 -18.27 -62.14 -33.37
CA LYS A 246 -17.59 -61.99 -32.07
C LYS A 246 -16.10 -61.73 -32.24
N PHE A 247 -15.40 -62.54 -33.03
CA PHE A 247 -13.99 -62.33 -33.35
C PHE A 247 -13.76 -60.91 -33.92
N VAL A 248 -14.63 -60.44 -34.82
CA VAL A 248 -14.53 -59.10 -35.40
C VAL A 248 -14.63 -58.02 -34.32
N PHE A 249 -15.63 -58.06 -33.43
CA PHE A 249 -15.77 -57.05 -32.37
C PHE A 249 -14.68 -57.16 -31.28
N GLU A 250 -14.24 -58.37 -30.93
CA GLU A 250 -13.22 -58.60 -29.90
C GLU A 250 -11.78 -58.31 -30.36
N ARG A 251 -11.48 -58.46 -31.67
CA ARG A 251 -10.13 -58.28 -32.22
C ARG A 251 -9.93 -56.99 -33.03
N THR A 252 -10.99 -56.27 -33.41
CA THR A 252 -10.83 -54.95 -34.05
C THR A 252 -10.20 -53.97 -33.07
N ARG A 253 -8.94 -53.61 -33.30
CA ARG A 253 -8.28 -52.50 -32.60
C ARG A 253 -8.44 -51.20 -33.40
N PRO A 254 -8.48 -50.03 -32.73
CA PRO A 254 -8.34 -48.75 -33.44
C PRO A 254 -7.09 -48.75 -34.31
N LYS A 255 -7.17 -48.21 -35.53
CA LYS A 255 -6.02 -48.15 -36.42
C LYS A 255 -4.97 -47.21 -35.80
N GLN A 256 -3.73 -47.64 -35.80
CA GLN A 256 -2.60 -46.88 -35.25
C GLN A 256 -1.52 -46.69 -36.33
N VAL A 257 -0.85 -45.55 -36.27
CA VAL A 257 0.34 -45.26 -37.09
C VAL A 257 1.45 -44.81 -36.13
N GLY A 258 2.45 -45.67 -35.94
CA GLY A 258 3.41 -45.50 -34.85
C GLY A 258 2.71 -45.55 -33.49
N ALA A 259 2.88 -44.51 -32.67
CA ALA A 259 2.27 -44.38 -31.36
C ALA A 259 0.88 -43.68 -31.36
N THR A 260 0.35 -43.29 -32.53
CA THR A 260 -0.82 -42.42 -32.62
C THR A 260 -2.07 -43.20 -33.03
N MET A 261 -3.16 -43.04 -32.26
CA MET A 261 -4.50 -43.50 -32.63
C MET A 261 -5.05 -42.69 -33.81
N MET A 262 -5.63 -43.35 -34.82
CA MET A 262 -6.33 -42.66 -35.91
C MET A 262 -7.76 -42.26 -35.50
N THR A 263 -8.06 -40.98 -35.64
CA THR A 263 -9.40 -40.40 -35.54
C THR A 263 -9.99 -40.18 -36.94
N GLY A 264 -11.26 -39.77 -37.02
CA GLY A 264 -11.95 -39.52 -38.29
C GLY A 264 -11.30 -38.46 -39.20
N PRO A 265 -10.90 -37.28 -38.69
CA PRO A 265 -10.13 -36.30 -39.48
C PRO A 265 -8.82 -36.87 -40.04
N VAL A 266 -8.08 -37.63 -39.24
CA VAL A 266 -6.82 -38.29 -39.64
C VAL A 266 -7.07 -39.35 -40.72
N LEU A 267 -8.14 -40.14 -40.59
CA LEU A 267 -8.55 -41.12 -41.59
C LEU A 267 -8.92 -40.46 -42.92
N VAL A 268 -9.62 -39.32 -42.90
CA VAL A 268 -9.91 -38.51 -44.10
C VAL A 268 -8.61 -38.01 -44.73
N GLY A 269 -7.72 -37.38 -43.96
CA GLY A 269 -6.45 -36.84 -44.49
C GLY A 269 -5.56 -37.90 -45.14
N ILE A 270 -5.44 -39.07 -44.50
CA ILE A 270 -4.66 -40.20 -45.03
C ILE A 270 -5.32 -40.80 -46.27
N THR A 271 -6.65 -40.98 -46.26
CA THR A 271 -7.41 -41.46 -47.43
C THR A 271 -7.20 -40.53 -48.62
N GLN A 272 -7.38 -39.23 -48.42
CA GLN A 272 -7.17 -38.22 -49.47
C GLN A 272 -5.73 -38.25 -50.01
N SER A 273 -4.72 -38.30 -49.13
CA SER A 273 -3.31 -38.40 -49.54
C SER A 273 -3.01 -39.67 -50.36
N TYR A 274 -3.61 -40.82 -50.01
CA TYR A 274 -3.48 -42.04 -50.80
C TYR A 274 -4.23 -41.98 -52.13
N LEU A 275 -5.43 -41.38 -52.18
CA LEU A 275 -6.14 -41.16 -53.44
C LEU A 275 -5.35 -40.21 -54.36
N ASP A 276 -4.76 -39.16 -53.83
CA ASP A 276 -3.94 -38.22 -54.60
C ASP A 276 -2.68 -38.88 -55.14
N ALA A 277 -1.98 -39.72 -54.35
CA ALA A 277 -0.87 -40.52 -54.87
C ALA A 277 -1.31 -41.43 -56.04
N LEU A 278 -2.37 -42.21 -55.84
CA LEU A 278 -2.94 -43.11 -56.86
C LEU A 278 -3.38 -42.36 -58.13
N ASN A 279 -4.01 -41.19 -58.00
CA ASN A 279 -4.48 -40.34 -59.09
C ASN A 279 -3.35 -39.71 -59.93
N HIS A 280 -2.14 -39.62 -59.38
CA HIS A 280 -0.94 -39.14 -60.10
C HIS A 280 -0.06 -40.29 -60.60
N GLY A 281 -0.47 -41.56 -60.42
CA GLY A 281 0.37 -42.73 -60.70
C GLY A 281 1.58 -42.86 -59.77
N ALA A 282 1.64 -42.04 -58.71
CA ALA A 282 2.69 -42.07 -57.71
C ALA A 282 2.41 -43.19 -56.71
N VAL A 283 3.48 -43.78 -56.18
CA VAL A 283 3.35 -44.90 -55.23
C VAL A 283 3.05 -44.35 -53.83
N PRO A 284 1.91 -44.71 -53.20
CA PRO A 284 1.58 -44.22 -51.86
C PRO A 284 2.66 -44.63 -50.86
N THR A 285 3.15 -43.63 -50.12
CA THR A 285 4.28 -43.76 -49.19
C THR A 285 3.80 -43.40 -47.79
N ILE A 286 3.82 -44.37 -46.88
CA ILE A 286 3.11 -44.28 -45.59
C ILE A 286 3.65 -43.12 -44.74
N SER A 287 4.98 -42.95 -44.66
CA SER A 287 5.58 -41.87 -43.86
C SER A 287 5.22 -40.47 -44.36
N SER A 288 5.22 -40.23 -45.67
CA SER A 288 4.98 -38.89 -46.23
C SER A 288 3.51 -38.51 -46.19
N SER A 289 2.61 -39.47 -46.43
CA SER A 289 1.17 -39.26 -46.21
C SER A 289 0.87 -38.99 -44.74
N TRP A 290 1.49 -39.72 -43.81
CA TRP A 290 1.37 -39.41 -42.38
C TRP A 290 1.92 -38.03 -42.02
N GLN A 291 3.15 -37.69 -42.43
CA GLN A 291 3.78 -36.39 -42.14
C GLN A 291 2.96 -35.21 -42.65
N SER A 292 2.42 -35.30 -43.88
CA SER A 292 1.57 -34.26 -44.45
C SER A 292 0.26 -34.08 -43.68
N VAL A 293 -0.29 -35.15 -43.10
CA VAL A 293 -1.50 -35.11 -42.27
C VAL A 293 -1.17 -34.61 -40.86
N GLU A 294 -0.04 -35.02 -40.27
CA GLU A 294 0.44 -34.54 -38.97
C GLU A 294 0.66 -33.01 -39.00
N GLU A 295 1.31 -32.47 -40.04
CA GLU A 295 1.44 -31.02 -40.22
C GLU A 295 0.10 -30.32 -40.46
N ALA A 296 -0.81 -30.90 -41.26
CA ALA A 296 -2.11 -30.28 -41.56
C ALA A 296 -3.09 -30.28 -40.38
N GLU A 297 -3.10 -31.34 -39.55
CA GLU A 297 -3.87 -31.42 -38.31
C GLU A 297 -3.25 -30.52 -37.22
N CYS A 298 -1.93 -30.55 -37.02
CA CYS A 298 -1.26 -29.64 -36.07
C CYS A 298 -1.44 -28.17 -36.44
N ARG A 299 -1.48 -27.85 -37.74
CA ARG A 299 -1.83 -26.50 -38.21
C ARG A 299 -3.27 -26.13 -37.85
N ARG A 300 -4.26 -26.98 -38.14
CA ARG A 300 -5.66 -26.71 -37.76
C ARG A 300 -5.86 -26.61 -36.24
N ALA A 301 -5.11 -27.39 -35.46
CA ALA A 301 -5.07 -27.27 -34.01
C ALA A 301 -4.45 -25.95 -33.56
N TYR A 302 -3.36 -25.49 -34.19
CA TYR A 302 -2.74 -24.18 -33.93
C TYR A 302 -3.70 -23.03 -34.27
N ASP A 303 -4.34 -23.07 -35.45
CA ASP A 303 -5.26 -22.03 -35.92
C ASP A 303 -6.48 -21.95 -34.97
N SER A 304 -7.09 -23.10 -34.63
CA SER A 304 -8.21 -23.15 -33.67
C SER A 304 -7.81 -22.73 -32.24
N ALA A 305 -6.61 -23.08 -31.77
CA ALA A 305 -6.10 -22.66 -30.46
C ALA A 305 -5.83 -21.14 -30.43
N THR A 306 -5.37 -20.58 -31.55
CA THR A 306 -5.16 -19.13 -31.75
C THR A 306 -6.47 -18.34 -31.63
N ASP A 307 -7.54 -18.82 -32.29
CA ASP A 307 -8.88 -18.22 -32.19
C ASP A 307 -9.48 -18.37 -30.79
N ILE A 308 -9.30 -19.53 -30.15
CA ILE A 308 -9.73 -19.78 -28.76
C ILE A 308 -9.02 -18.83 -27.79
N TYR A 309 -7.71 -18.60 -27.97
CA TYR A 309 -6.99 -17.60 -27.17
C TYR A 309 -7.56 -16.19 -27.39
N MET A 310 -7.74 -15.77 -28.65
CA MET A 310 -8.24 -14.43 -28.97
C MET A 310 -9.69 -14.17 -28.56
N SER A 311 -10.51 -15.21 -28.38
CA SER A 311 -11.89 -15.10 -27.88
C SER A 311 -12.02 -15.16 -26.35
N ILE A 312 -11.07 -15.80 -25.66
CA ILE A 312 -11.05 -15.91 -24.19
C ILE A 312 -10.25 -14.78 -23.53
N PHE A 313 -9.21 -14.29 -24.20
CA PHE A 313 -8.36 -13.21 -23.69
C PHE A 313 -9.06 -11.85 -23.83
N ASP A 314 -9.98 -11.58 -22.89
CA ASP A 314 -10.73 -10.33 -22.83
C ASP A 314 -9.78 -9.14 -22.70
N ARG A 315 -9.96 -8.15 -23.57
CA ARG A 315 -9.17 -6.91 -23.61
C ARG A 315 -9.76 -5.82 -22.71
N SER A 316 -10.93 -6.06 -22.11
CA SER A 316 -11.62 -5.11 -21.22
C SER A 316 -11.07 -5.07 -19.78
N THR A 317 -10.20 -6.02 -19.40
CA THR A 317 -9.62 -6.09 -18.06
C THR A 317 -8.86 -4.80 -17.69
N PRO A 318 -8.96 -4.31 -16.45
CA PRO A 318 -8.23 -3.11 -16.01
C PRO A 318 -6.71 -3.28 -16.11
N PRO A 319 -5.94 -2.17 -16.19
CA PRO A 319 -4.47 -2.17 -16.29
C PRO A 319 -3.75 -2.50 -14.97
N ASP A 320 -4.21 -3.55 -14.29
CA ASP A 320 -3.51 -4.21 -13.19
C ASP A 320 -2.70 -5.40 -13.75
N GLU A 321 -1.43 -5.48 -13.39
CA GLU A 321 -0.52 -6.51 -13.88
C GLU A 321 -0.91 -7.91 -13.37
N VAL A 322 -1.54 -8.02 -12.20
CA VAL A 322 -2.00 -9.30 -11.64
C VAL A 322 -3.18 -9.82 -12.45
N ALA A 323 -4.26 -9.04 -12.55
CA ALA A 323 -5.46 -9.41 -13.30
C ALA A 323 -5.17 -9.73 -14.78
N MET A 324 -4.31 -8.96 -15.45
CA MET A 324 -3.89 -9.24 -16.82
C MET A 324 -3.11 -10.56 -16.95
N ARG A 325 -2.26 -10.89 -15.97
CA ARG A 325 -1.48 -12.13 -15.96
C ARG A 325 -2.36 -13.35 -15.72
N GLU A 326 -3.32 -13.26 -14.80
CA GLU A 326 -4.30 -14.32 -14.55
C GLU A 326 -5.21 -14.56 -15.76
N ALA A 327 -5.72 -13.50 -16.40
CA ALA A 327 -6.51 -13.60 -17.62
C ALA A 327 -5.71 -14.23 -18.78
N HIS A 328 -4.42 -13.87 -18.91
CA HIS A 328 -3.51 -14.49 -19.87
C HIS A 328 -3.31 -15.98 -19.59
N GLU A 329 -2.99 -16.35 -18.34
CA GLU A 329 -2.70 -17.74 -17.98
C GLU A 329 -3.93 -18.65 -18.14
N GLN A 330 -5.14 -18.16 -17.81
CA GLN A 330 -6.38 -18.87 -18.10
C GLN A 330 -6.66 -19.03 -19.60
N ALA A 331 -6.38 -18.01 -20.42
CA ALA A 331 -6.52 -18.09 -21.87
C ALA A 331 -5.51 -19.05 -22.50
N VAL A 332 -4.25 -19.01 -22.05
CA VAL A 332 -3.19 -19.97 -22.43
C VAL A 332 -3.57 -21.39 -22.05
N GLN A 333 -4.04 -21.64 -20.81
CA GLN A 333 -4.40 -22.98 -20.36
C GLN A 333 -5.53 -23.59 -21.19
N LYS A 334 -6.60 -22.83 -21.46
CA LYS A 334 -7.75 -23.27 -22.27
C LYS A 334 -7.36 -23.47 -23.74
N SER A 335 -6.53 -22.57 -24.30
CA SER A 335 -6.00 -22.68 -25.66
C SER A 335 -5.05 -23.88 -25.83
N MET A 336 -4.14 -24.12 -24.88
CA MET A 336 -3.25 -25.28 -24.86
C MET A 336 -4.00 -26.60 -24.66
N ALA A 337 -5.09 -26.61 -23.89
CA ALA A 337 -5.95 -27.79 -23.77
C ALA A 337 -6.63 -28.11 -25.12
N ALA A 338 -7.14 -27.10 -25.83
CA ALA A 338 -7.70 -27.27 -27.18
C ALA A 338 -6.64 -27.71 -28.20
N PHE A 339 -5.44 -27.12 -28.17
CA PHE A 339 -4.31 -27.55 -29.01
C PHE A 339 -3.95 -29.01 -28.74
N ASN A 340 -3.78 -29.41 -27.48
CA ASN A 340 -3.41 -30.78 -27.13
C ASN A 340 -4.50 -31.83 -27.45
N ALA A 341 -5.77 -31.42 -27.53
CA ALA A 341 -6.88 -32.28 -27.96
C ALA A 341 -7.04 -32.36 -29.50
N GLY A 342 -6.56 -31.36 -30.25
CA GLY A 342 -6.61 -31.33 -31.72
C GLY A 342 -5.31 -31.76 -32.42
N ALA A 343 -4.16 -31.57 -31.79
CA ALA A 343 -2.85 -31.82 -32.37
C ALA A 343 -2.53 -33.32 -32.40
N VAL A 344 -2.29 -33.83 -33.60
CA VAL A 344 -2.04 -35.25 -33.88
C VAL A 344 -0.54 -35.54 -33.76
N GLY A 345 -0.20 -36.73 -33.27
CA GLY A 345 1.18 -37.21 -33.20
C GLY A 345 2.00 -36.70 -32.00
N VAL A 346 3.27 -37.09 -32.01
CA VAL A 346 4.31 -36.73 -31.02
C VAL A 346 5.60 -36.31 -31.75
N GLY A 347 5.50 -35.96 -33.04
CA GLY A 347 6.64 -35.67 -33.90
C GLY A 347 7.12 -34.22 -33.82
N SER A 348 8.13 -33.92 -34.64
CA SER A 348 8.68 -32.57 -34.80
C SER A 348 7.65 -31.57 -35.35
N ALA A 349 6.64 -32.04 -36.09
CA ALA A 349 5.53 -31.22 -36.57
C ALA A 349 4.72 -30.62 -35.41
N ARG A 350 4.26 -31.45 -34.47
CA ARG A 350 3.55 -30.98 -33.26
C ARG A 350 4.37 -29.96 -32.48
N LYS A 351 5.64 -30.29 -32.18
CA LYS A 351 6.51 -29.37 -31.43
C LYS A 351 6.74 -28.04 -32.15
N LYS A 352 6.91 -28.03 -33.47
CA LYS A 352 7.02 -26.81 -34.30
C LYS A 352 5.79 -25.92 -34.16
N TYR A 353 4.58 -26.49 -34.16
CA TYR A 353 3.34 -25.72 -33.95
C TYR A 353 3.13 -25.30 -32.49
N GLU A 354 3.57 -26.09 -31.53
CA GLU A 354 3.55 -25.73 -30.10
C GLU A 354 4.52 -24.57 -29.79
N ASP A 355 5.75 -24.63 -30.31
CA ASP A 355 6.75 -23.55 -30.21
C ASP A 355 6.25 -22.26 -30.89
N LEU A 356 5.46 -22.35 -31.96
CA LEU A 356 4.80 -21.21 -32.61
C LEU A 356 3.65 -20.67 -31.74
N LEU A 357 2.82 -21.53 -31.15
CA LEU A 357 1.70 -21.15 -30.30
C LEU A 357 2.17 -20.43 -29.03
N GLN A 358 3.23 -20.93 -28.39
CA GLN A 358 3.86 -20.26 -27.24
C GLN A 358 4.46 -18.89 -27.60
N LYS A 359 5.03 -18.74 -28.81
CA LYS A 359 5.52 -17.44 -29.31
C LYS A 359 4.37 -16.48 -29.60
N PHE A 360 3.27 -16.99 -30.15
CA PHE A 360 2.05 -16.22 -30.39
C PHE A 360 1.45 -15.68 -29.09
N PHE A 361 1.29 -16.52 -28.05
CA PHE A 361 0.80 -16.10 -26.74
C PHE A 361 1.66 -14.98 -26.13
N LYS A 362 2.99 -15.16 -26.11
CA LYS A 362 3.93 -14.17 -25.57
C LYS A 362 3.82 -12.84 -26.31
N LYS A 363 3.80 -12.86 -27.65
CA LYS A 363 3.63 -11.65 -28.46
C LYS A 363 2.29 -10.97 -28.20
N ALA A 364 1.19 -11.72 -28.25
CA ALA A 364 -0.16 -11.17 -28.06
C ALA A 364 -0.35 -10.54 -26.67
N PHE A 365 0.24 -11.15 -25.64
CA PHE A 365 0.25 -10.58 -24.29
C PHE A 365 1.14 -9.34 -24.17
N GLU A 366 2.35 -9.36 -24.74
CA GLU A 366 3.22 -8.18 -24.74
C GLU A 366 2.58 -6.99 -25.48
N ASP A 367 1.98 -7.22 -26.66
CA ASP A 367 1.36 -6.18 -27.47
C ASP A 367 0.10 -5.62 -26.78
N TYR A 368 -0.70 -6.46 -26.11
CA TYR A 368 -1.80 -5.98 -25.26
C TYR A 368 -1.29 -5.17 -24.05
N ARG A 369 -0.28 -5.68 -23.32
CA ARG A 369 0.32 -4.99 -22.17
C ARG A 369 0.90 -3.63 -22.56
N ARG A 370 1.61 -3.54 -23.69
CA ARG A 370 2.10 -2.27 -24.26
C ARG A 370 0.96 -1.28 -24.47
N ASN A 371 -0.11 -1.70 -25.15
CA ASN A 371 -1.24 -0.85 -25.48
C ASN A 371 -2.00 -0.39 -24.22
N ALA A 372 -2.29 -1.30 -23.29
CA ALA A 372 -3.03 -0.97 -22.07
C ALA A 372 -2.22 -0.10 -21.10
N PHE A 373 -0.89 -0.30 -20.99
CA PHE A 373 -0.02 0.59 -20.22
C PHE A 373 0.10 1.98 -20.87
N MET A 374 0.16 2.06 -22.20
CA MET A 374 0.15 3.33 -22.94
C MET A 374 -1.17 4.08 -22.76
N GLU A 375 -2.30 3.39 -22.81
CA GLU A 375 -3.62 3.99 -22.55
C GLU A 375 -3.77 4.44 -21.09
N ALA A 376 -3.26 3.67 -20.14
CA ALA A 376 -3.22 4.04 -18.73
C ALA A 376 -2.36 5.28 -18.47
N ASP A 377 -1.15 5.37 -19.05
CA ASP A 377 -0.29 6.54 -18.91
C ASP A 377 -0.84 7.80 -19.62
N LEU A 378 -1.54 7.62 -20.75
CA LEU A 378 -2.29 8.69 -21.42
C LEU A 378 -3.45 9.19 -20.53
N LYS A 379 -4.20 8.28 -19.89
CA LYS A 379 -5.24 8.62 -18.90
C LYS A 379 -4.66 9.35 -17.70
N CYS A 380 -3.53 8.88 -17.14
CA CYS A 380 -2.78 9.55 -16.07
C CYS A 380 -2.39 10.98 -16.47
N SER A 381 -1.80 11.14 -17.66
CA SER A 381 -1.30 12.42 -18.17
C SER A 381 -2.43 13.42 -18.42
N ASN A 382 -3.55 12.98 -19.00
CA ASN A 382 -4.73 13.82 -19.25
C ASN A 382 -5.38 14.30 -17.95
N ALA A 383 -5.50 13.43 -16.94
CA ALA A 383 -6.01 13.81 -15.63
C ALA A 383 -5.06 14.77 -14.91
N ILE A 384 -3.74 14.53 -14.93
CA ILE A 384 -2.75 15.44 -14.34
C ILE A 384 -2.83 16.83 -14.98
N GLN A 385 -2.94 16.93 -16.31
CA GLN A 385 -3.15 18.24 -16.95
C GLN A 385 -4.47 18.90 -16.54
N SER A 386 -5.52 18.14 -16.23
CA SER A 386 -6.79 18.66 -15.70
C SER A 386 -6.64 19.17 -14.26
N MET A 387 -5.98 18.38 -13.40
CA MET A 387 -5.63 18.75 -12.02
C MET A 387 -4.76 20.00 -11.98
N GLU A 388 -3.72 20.07 -12.81
CA GLU A 388 -2.80 21.21 -12.93
C GLU A 388 -3.54 22.49 -13.36
N LYS A 389 -4.46 22.40 -14.33
CA LYS A 389 -5.30 23.53 -14.74
C LYS A 389 -6.24 23.98 -13.62
N ARG A 390 -6.90 23.04 -12.93
CA ARG A 390 -7.80 23.34 -11.79
C ARG A 390 -7.04 23.93 -10.60
N LEU A 391 -5.86 23.42 -10.26
CA LEU A 391 -5.00 23.93 -9.19
C LEU A 391 -4.42 25.30 -9.53
N ARG A 392 -3.89 25.50 -10.75
CA ARG A 392 -3.37 26.80 -11.20
C ARG A 392 -4.48 27.87 -11.26
N ALA A 393 -5.71 27.50 -11.59
CA ALA A 393 -6.86 28.40 -11.48
C ALA A 393 -7.16 28.77 -10.01
N ALA A 394 -7.16 27.81 -9.09
CA ALA A 394 -7.35 28.07 -7.65
C ALA A 394 -6.25 28.98 -7.05
N CYS A 395 -4.98 28.76 -7.40
CA CYS A 395 -3.86 29.60 -6.95
C CYS A 395 -3.87 31.02 -7.54
N ASN A 396 -4.59 31.27 -8.64
CA ASN A 396 -4.65 32.58 -9.30
C ASN A 396 -5.93 33.39 -9.01
N ALA A 397 -6.85 32.89 -8.19
CA ALA A 397 -7.98 33.67 -7.70
C ALA A 397 -7.52 34.86 -6.85
N SER A 398 -8.27 35.97 -6.88
CA SER A 398 -7.99 37.19 -6.10
C SER A 398 -7.91 36.93 -4.59
N ASP A 399 -8.78 36.04 -4.11
CA ASP A 399 -8.97 35.69 -2.70
C ASP A 399 -8.43 34.28 -2.39
N ALA A 400 -7.37 33.86 -3.09
CA ALA A 400 -6.73 32.56 -2.93
C ALA A 400 -6.11 32.40 -1.53
N LYS A 401 -6.88 31.80 -0.61
CA LYS A 401 -6.40 31.32 0.70
C LYS A 401 -5.81 29.92 0.58
N ILE A 402 -4.77 29.64 1.36
CA ILE A 402 -4.09 28.33 1.39
C ILE A 402 -5.09 27.20 1.71
N ASP A 403 -6.00 27.38 2.68
CA ASP A 403 -7.04 26.41 3.03
C ASP A 403 -7.97 26.04 1.85
N ASN A 404 -8.26 26.99 0.97
CA ASN A 404 -9.13 26.78 -0.18
C ASN A 404 -8.39 26.00 -1.27
N VAL A 405 -7.10 26.32 -1.49
CA VAL A 405 -6.23 25.58 -2.42
C VAL A 405 -6.00 24.15 -1.91
N ALA A 406 -5.79 23.97 -0.61
CA ALA A 406 -5.64 22.65 0.02
C ALA A 406 -6.89 21.77 -0.18
N LYS A 407 -8.10 22.31 0.06
CA LYS A 407 -9.36 21.59 -0.20
C LYS A 407 -9.57 21.24 -1.68
N VAL A 408 -9.16 22.11 -2.60
CA VAL A 408 -9.20 21.81 -4.04
C VAL A 408 -8.21 20.70 -4.38
N LEU A 409 -6.99 20.73 -3.83
CA LEU A 409 -5.99 19.68 -4.03
C LEU A 409 -6.46 18.31 -3.50
N ASP A 410 -7.00 18.27 -2.28
CA ASP A 410 -7.52 17.05 -1.64
C ASP A 410 -8.68 16.40 -2.43
N ALA A 411 -9.61 17.23 -2.93
CA ALA A 411 -10.67 16.77 -3.83
C ALA A 411 -10.13 16.24 -5.17
N LEU A 412 -9.11 16.90 -5.75
CA LEU A 412 -8.44 16.44 -6.97
C LEU A 412 -7.69 15.12 -6.77
N LEU A 413 -7.04 14.93 -5.62
CA LEU A 413 -6.36 13.69 -5.25
C LEU A 413 -7.36 12.53 -5.10
N SER A 414 -8.49 12.78 -4.43
CA SER A 414 -9.59 11.81 -4.30
C SER A 414 -10.18 11.40 -5.66
N GLU A 415 -10.39 12.37 -6.55
CA GLU A 415 -10.87 12.15 -7.93
C GLU A 415 -9.87 11.31 -8.75
N TYR A 416 -8.57 11.61 -8.65
CA TYR A 416 -7.50 10.86 -9.31
C TYR A 416 -7.34 9.44 -8.75
N GLU A 417 -7.45 9.26 -7.43
CA GLU A 417 -7.31 7.95 -6.80
C GLU A 417 -8.42 6.98 -7.23
N GLN A 418 -9.66 7.45 -7.34
CA GLN A 418 -10.79 6.61 -7.73
C GLN A 418 -10.84 6.33 -9.24
N THR A 419 -10.50 7.31 -10.08
CA THR A 419 -10.69 7.19 -11.54
C THR A 419 -9.53 6.52 -12.29
N ILE A 420 -8.32 6.49 -11.72
CA ILE A 420 -7.11 6.04 -12.43
C ILE A 420 -6.51 4.75 -11.86
N GLN A 421 -6.10 3.88 -12.78
CA GLN A 421 -5.44 2.61 -12.53
C GLN A 421 -4.29 2.45 -13.55
N GLY A 422 -3.24 1.74 -13.17
CA GLY A 422 -2.04 1.52 -13.99
C GLY A 422 -0.73 1.70 -13.20
N PRO A 423 0.37 1.07 -13.64
CA PRO A 423 1.63 1.04 -12.89
C PRO A 423 2.26 2.43 -12.68
N GLY A 424 2.09 3.34 -13.64
CA GLY A 424 2.61 4.71 -13.55
C GLY A 424 1.86 5.64 -12.60
N LYS A 425 0.68 5.25 -12.08
CA LYS A 425 -0.25 6.11 -11.33
C LYS A 425 0.43 6.94 -10.25
N TRP A 426 1.14 6.29 -9.34
CA TRP A 426 1.74 6.91 -8.17
C TRP A 426 3.02 7.71 -8.49
N GLN A 427 3.82 7.25 -9.46
CA GLN A 427 5.02 7.96 -9.92
C GLN A 427 4.66 9.25 -10.68
N ARG A 428 3.63 9.21 -11.53
CA ARG A 428 3.10 10.39 -12.20
C ARG A 428 2.50 11.37 -11.20
N LEU A 429 1.78 10.86 -10.19
CA LEU A 429 1.17 11.69 -9.14
C LEU A 429 2.19 12.37 -8.22
N SER A 430 3.27 11.69 -7.83
CA SER A 430 4.31 12.28 -6.98
C SER A 430 5.08 13.38 -7.70
N VAL A 431 5.40 13.20 -8.98
CA VAL A 431 6.00 14.26 -9.82
C VAL A 431 5.06 15.45 -9.97
N PHE A 432 3.75 15.21 -10.21
CA PHE A 432 2.75 16.28 -10.24
C PHE A 432 2.66 17.05 -8.92
N LEU A 433 2.67 16.35 -7.78
CA LEU A 433 2.65 16.98 -6.46
C LEU A 433 3.90 17.83 -6.21
N GLN A 434 5.09 17.30 -6.51
CA GLN A 434 6.35 18.05 -6.40
C GLN A 434 6.30 19.33 -7.24
N GLN A 435 5.96 19.23 -8.53
CA GLN A 435 5.86 20.39 -9.43
C GLN A 435 4.76 21.38 -9.02
N SER A 436 3.69 20.89 -8.40
CA SER A 436 2.61 21.73 -7.86
C SER A 436 3.06 22.54 -6.65
N PHE A 437 3.84 21.93 -5.75
CA PHE A 437 4.42 22.62 -4.59
C PHE A 437 5.53 23.58 -5.00
N GLU A 438 6.45 23.17 -5.88
CA GLU A 438 7.57 24.01 -6.36
C GLU A 438 7.12 25.19 -7.24
N GLY A 439 6.00 25.06 -7.96
CA GLY A 439 5.45 26.09 -8.83
C GLY A 439 4.20 26.80 -8.26
N PRO A 440 2.97 26.46 -8.71
CA PRO A 440 1.76 27.22 -8.42
C PRO A 440 1.47 27.52 -6.93
N VAL A 441 1.83 26.62 -6.01
CA VAL A 441 1.62 26.83 -4.57
C VAL A 441 2.70 27.75 -3.99
N LEU A 442 3.98 27.54 -4.33
CA LEU A 442 5.08 28.39 -3.88
C LEU A 442 5.01 29.81 -4.46
N ASP A 443 4.51 29.99 -5.68
CA ASP A 443 4.23 31.32 -6.24
C ASP A 443 3.03 32.03 -5.59
N LEU A 444 2.01 31.28 -5.13
CA LEU A 444 0.96 31.84 -4.27
C LEU A 444 1.55 32.27 -2.91
N ILE A 445 2.39 31.43 -2.30
CA ILE A 445 3.06 31.75 -1.02
C ILE A 445 3.94 33.00 -1.16
N LYS A 446 4.77 33.11 -2.21
CA LYS A 446 5.53 34.34 -2.51
C LYS A 446 4.62 35.57 -2.64
N ARG A 447 3.49 35.44 -3.34
CA ARG A 447 2.53 36.54 -3.57
C ARG A 447 1.88 37.00 -2.25
N LEU A 448 1.55 36.06 -1.36
CA LEU A 448 1.03 36.34 -0.03
C LEU A 448 2.10 36.97 0.87
N ILE A 449 3.34 36.49 0.85
CA ILE A 449 4.47 37.09 1.56
C ILE A 449 4.71 38.52 1.08
N ALA A 450 4.83 38.76 -0.23
CA ALA A 450 5.04 40.10 -0.79
C ALA A 450 3.89 41.07 -0.46
N LYS A 451 2.64 40.57 -0.35
CA LYS A 451 1.51 41.36 0.15
C LYS A 451 1.70 41.72 1.64
N VAL A 452 2.03 40.75 2.49
CA VAL A 452 2.29 41.01 3.92
C VAL A 452 3.50 41.94 4.12
N GLU A 453 4.52 41.86 3.25
CA GLU A 453 5.67 42.78 3.26
C GLU A 453 5.29 44.20 2.80
N SER A 454 4.38 44.36 1.83
CA SER A 454 3.88 45.68 1.43
C SER A 454 2.97 46.30 2.50
N GLU A 455 2.15 45.49 3.18
CA GLU A 455 1.35 45.90 4.34
C GLU A 455 2.25 46.28 5.52
N LYS A 456 3.24 45.44 5.86
CA LYS A 456 4.25 45.70 6.91
C LYS A 456 5.08 46.96 6.63
N SER A 457 5.50 47.19 5.39
CA SER A 457 6.28 48.38 5.03
C SER A 457 5.42 49.65 4.98
N SER A 458 4.14 49.55 4.57
CA SER A 458 3.16 50.63 4.74
C SER A 458 2.98 51.01 6.20
N HIS A 459 2.80 50.03 7.10
CA HIS A 459 2.72 50.28 8.54
C HIS A 459 4.04 50.80 9.12
N ALA A 460 5.21 50.33 8.66
CA ALA A 460 6.50 50.88 9.09
C ALA A 460 6.69 52.35 8.68
N LEU A 461 6.20 52.75 7.50
CA LEU A 461 6.14 54.16 7.08
C LEU A 461 5.16 54.96 7.94
N GLN A 462 4.02 54.39 8.33
CA GLN A 462 3.09 55.02 9.28
C GLN A 462 3.74 55.22 10.66
N CYS A 463 4.48 54.23 11.18
CA CYS A 463 5.23 54.34 12.43
C CYS A 463 6.27 55.47 12.35
N ARG A 464 7.10 55.52 11.31
CA ARG A 464 8.06 56.63 11.10
C ARG A 464 7.38 57.99 11.03
N LEU A 465 6.27 58.10 10.30
CA LEU A 465 5.46 59.32 10.22
C LEU A 465 4.78 59.71 11.55
N ILE A 466 4.75 58.83 12.55
CA ILE A 466 4.33 59.12 13.92
C ILE A 466 5.54 59.49 14.77
N GLU A 467 6.66 58.76 14.65
CA GLU A 467 7.96 59.06 15.30
C GLU A 467 8.46 60.47 14.93
N ASP A 468 8.46 60.84 13.64
CA ASP A 468 8.83 62.18 13.15
C ASP A 468 7.93 63.28 13.73
N LYS A 469 6.62 63.01 13.88
CA LYS A 469 5.67 63.94 14.51
C LYS A 469 5.92 64.08 16.00
N MET A 470 6.24 62.98 16.69
CA MET A 470 6.60 63.01 18.12
C MET A 470 7.92 63.75 18.33
N ALA A 471 8.94 63.53 17.50
CA ALA A 471 10.21 64.25 17.55
C ALA A 471 10.02 65.76 17.28
N LEU A 472 9.17 66.14 16.31
CA LEU A 472 8.84 67.54 16.05
C LEU A 472 8.09 68.19 17.24
N LEU A 473 7.19 67.46 17.89
CA LEU A 473 6.49 67.93 19.10
C LEU A 473 7.43 68.04 20.31
N MET A 474 8.32 67.08 20.53
CA MET A 474 9.35 67.14 21.56
C MET A 474 10.28 68.34 21.35
N LYS A 475 10.81 68.53 20.14
CA LYS A 475 11.68 69.68 19.83
C LYS A 475 10.97 71.03 19.99
N ARG A 476 9.65 71.08 19.78
CA ARG A 476 8.82 72.26 20.04
C ARG A 476 8.56 72.48 21.54
N LEU A 477 8.46 71.41 22.32
CA LEU A 477 8.37 71.47 23.78
C LEU A 477 9.70 71.95 24.39
N GLU A 478 10.82 71.34 24.00
CA GLU A 478 12.19 71.72 24.38
C GLU A 478 12.48 73.19 24.09
N ALA A 479 12.09 73.69 22.91
CA ALA A 479 12.23 75.11 22.56
C ALA A 479 11.42 76.01 23.51
N SER A 480 10.17 75.65 23.82
CA SER A 480 9.32 76.39 24.76
C SER A 480 9.83 76.32 26.21
N GLU A 481 10.51 75.24 26.60
CA GLU A 481 11.16 75.11 27.91
C GLU A 481 12.47 75.90 27.99
N GLY A 482 13.25 75.93 26.90
CA GLY A 482 14.39 76.82 26.73
C GLY A 482 14.00 78.29 26.88
N GLU A 483 12.97 78.74 26.14
CA GLU A 483 12.41 80.09 26.23
C GLU A 483 11.98 80.45 27.66
N LYS A 484 11.29 79.55 28.38
CA LYS A 484 10.93 79.74 29.80
C LYS A 484 12.17 79.85 30.69
N SER A 485 13.18 79.02 30.47
CA SER A 485 14.40 79.01 31.29
C SER A 485 15.22 80.31 31.14
N ASP A 486 15.31 80.85 29.92
CA ASP A 486 15.97 82.14 29.67
C ASP A 486 15.14 83.32 30.14
N TYR A 487 13.80 83.19 30.15
CA TYR A 487 12.92 84.16 30.80
C TYR A 487 13.17 84.20 32.32
N ILE A 488 13.31 83.05 32.98
CA ILE A 488 13.61 82.95 34.43
C ILE A 488 14.96 83.60 34.75
N LYS A 489 16.05 83.25 34.03
CA LYS A 489 17.39 83.85 34.23
C LYS A 489 17.35 85.38 34.18
N ARG A 490 16.66 85.96 33.19
CA ARG A 490 16.53 87.42 33.05
C ARG A 490 15.84 88.08 34.25
N TYR A 491 14.92 87.39 34.92
CA TYR A 491 14.33 87.86 36.17
C TYR A 491 15.29 87.73 37.36
N GLU A 492 16.07 86.65 37.44
CA GLU A 492 17.08 86.46 38.49
C GLU A 492 18.22 87.49 38.39
N ASP A 493 18.71 87.77 37.19
CA ASP A 493 19.71 88.81 36.92
C ASP A 493 19.20 90.20 37.33
N ALA A 494 17.98 90.57 36.91
CA ALA A 494 17.35 91.84 37.28
C ALA A 494 17.12 91.98 38.80
N ILE A 495 16.82 90.87 39.50
CA ILE A 495 16.73 90.85 40.97
C ILE A 495 18.12 91.06 41.60
N ASN A 496 19.17 90.48 41.03
CA ASN A 496 20.53 90.60 41.57
C ASN A 496 21.13 91.99 41.33
N ASP A 497 20.89 92.63 40.18
CA ASP A 497 21.31 94.01 39.94
C ASP A 497 20.54 95.01 40.82
N LYS A 498 19.26 94.75 41.10
CA LYS A 498 18.49 95.53 42.10
C LYS A 498 19.08 95.41 43.51
N LYS A 499 19.62 94.24 43.91
CA LYS A 499 20.33 94.09 45.20
C LYS A 499 21.61 94.94 45.22
N LYS A 500 22.48 94.82 44.21
CA LYS A 500 23.72 95.63 44.10
C LYS A 500 23.45 97.12 44.25
N LEU A 501 22.45 97.65 43.52
CA LEU A 501 22.02 99.05 43.64
C LEU A 501 21.55 99.41 45.06
N THR A 502 20.83 98.50 45.74
CA THR A 502 20.39 98.70 47.12
C THR A 502 21.58 98.76 48.08
N ASP A 503 22.58 97.89 47.90
CA ASP A 503 23.81 97.85 48.71
C ASP A 503 24.68 99.10 48.46
N GLU A 504 24.78 99.58 47.22
CA GLU A 504 25.43 100.84 46.87
C GLU A 504 24.75 102.05 47.53
N TYR A 505 23.41 102.12 47.51
CA TYR A 505 22.66 103.16 48.23
C TYR A 505 22.84 103.08 49.75
N MET A 506 22.86 101.87 50.33
CA MET A 506 23.13 101.65 51.76
C MET A 506 24.51 102.20 52.16
N ASN A 507 25.57 101.82 51.43
CA ASN A 507 26.93 102.30 51.67
C ASN A 507 27.02 103.84 51.58
N ARG A 508 26.35 104.43 50.59
CA ARG A 508 26.32 105.89 50.39
C ARG A 508 25.53 106.62 51.49
N ILE A 509 24.52 105.98 52.08
CA ILE A 509 23.82 106.49 53.26
C ILE A 509 24.72 106.44 54.50
N THR A 510 25.49 105.36 54.71
CA THR A 510 26.43 105.30 55.86
C THR A 510 27.54 106.35 55.77
N ASP A 511 28.10 106.61 54.58
CA ASP A 511 29.07 107.69 54.38
C ASP A 511 28.48 109.07 54.68
N LEU A 512 27.25 109.33 54.23
CA LEU A 512 26.57 110.60 54.53
C LEU A 512 26.26 110.77 56.03
N GLN A 513 25.96 109.69 56.74
CA GLN A 513 25.79 109.71 58.20
C GLN A 513 27.10 109.97 58.94
N ALA A 514 28.21 109.35 58.51
CA ALA A 514 29.54 109.59 59.08
C ALA A 514 29.99 111.05 58.87
N ASN A 515 29.84 111.57 57.64
CA ASN A 515 30.15 112.95 57.32
C ASN A 515 29.31 113.94 58.17
N ARG A 516 28.00 113.68 58.33
CA ARG A 516 27.13 114.54 59.15
C ARG A 516 27.57 114.63 60.60
N ARG A 517 27.94 113.51 61.23
CA ARG A 517 28.49 113.49 62.61
C ARG A 517 29.75 114.37 62.74
N SER A 518 30.68 114.25 61.80
CA SER A 518 31.91 115.07 61.80
C SER A 518 31.64 116.57 61.60
N LEU A 519 30.50 116.92 60.98
CA LEU A 519 30.09 118.29 60.72
C LEU A 519 29.37 118.89 61.95
N ASP A 520 28.56 118.11 62.65
CA ASP A 520 27.95 118.50 63.93
C ASP A 520 29.03 118.73 65.03
N GLU A 521 30.09 117.91 65.07
CA GLU A 521 31.24 118.11 65.98
C GLU A 521 32.01 119.42 65.67
N ARG A 522 32.20 119.74 64.38
CA ARG A 522 32.76 121.04 63.94
C ARG A 522 31.84 122.20 64.29
N TYR A 523 30.53 122.04 64.18
CA TYR A 523 29.56 123.08 64.51
C TYR A 523 29.55 123.37 66.02
N SER A 524 29.60 122.31 66.85
CA SER A 524 29.64 122.42 68.32
C SER A 524 30.95 123.03 68.85
N SER A 525 32.07 122.81 68.16
CA SER A 525 33.35 123.47 68.49
C SER A 525 33.39 124.93 68.01
N LEU A 526 32.89 125.24 66.81
CA LEU A 526 32.76 126.61 66.31
C LEU A 526 31.80 127.47 67.16
N LEU A 527 30.73 126.89 67.70
CA LEU A 527 29.80 127.62 68.56
C LEU A 527 30.48 128.08 69.86
N LYS A 528 31.32 127.22 70.46
CA LYS A 528 32.09 127.54 71.67
C LYS A 528 33.13 128.64 71.45
N THR A 529 33.83 128.64 70.29
CA THR A 529 34.78 129.71 69.96
C THR A 529 34.06 131.00 69.50
N LEU A 530 32.88 130.91 68.91
CA LEU A 530 32.05 132.07 68.58
C LEU A 530 31.56 132.79 69.85
N ASP A 531 31.14 132.06 70.88
CA ASP A 531 30.67 132.67 72.12
C ASP A 531 31.83 133.22 72.99
N SER A 532 33.02 132.61 72.97
CA SER A 532 34.21 133.24 73.60
C SER A 532 34.63 134.52 72.87
N THR A 533 34.68 134.50 71.54
CA THR A 533 35.06 135.68 70.73
C THR A 533 34.00 136.78 70.74
N LYS A 534 32.71 136.48 70.95
CA LYS A 534 31.70 137.51 71.26
C LYS A 534 31.99 138.22 72.59
N GLN A 535 32.38 137.47 73.61
CA GLN A 535 32.69 138.04 74.93
C GLN A 535 33.90 138.98 74.84
N GLU A 536 34.96 138.54 74.16
CA GLU A 536 36.12 139.35 73.84
C GLU A 536 35.76 140.56 72.95
N SER A 537 34.86 140.39 71.98
CA SER A 537 34.39 141.46 71.09
C SER A 537 33.64 142.56 71.85
N ILE A 538 32.86 142.23 72.88
CA ILE A 538 32.18 143.21 73.74
C ILE A 538 33.21 144.06 74.51
N ASP A 539 34.24 143.45 75.07
CA ASP A 539 35.31 144.16 75.79
C ASP A 539 36.25 144.92 74.85
N TRP A 540 36.47 144.43 73.64
CA TRP A 540 37.18 145.17 72.59
C TRP A 540 36.37 146.34 72.04
N LYS A 541 35.04 146.20 71.88
CA LYS A 541 34.18 147.31 71.43
C LYS A 541 34.18 148.47 72.43
N ARG A 542 34.15 148.15 73.73
CA ARG A 542 34.31 149.14 74.82
C ARG A 542 35.67 149.86 74.81
N LYS A 543 36.71 149.24 74.25
CA LYS A 543 38.03 149.87 73.98
C LYS A 543 38.09 150.58 72.62
N TYR A 544 37.36 150.10 71.61
CA TYR A 544 37.44 150.62 70.24
C TYR A 544 36.58 151.87 70.03
N GLU A 545 35.49 152.05 70.79
CA GLU A 545 34.81 153.36 70.89
C GLU A 545 35.71 154.44 71.52
N GLN A 546 36.75 154.03 72.26
CA GLN A 546 37.83 154.89 72.77
C GLN A 546 38.93 155.20 71.70
N VAL A 547 38.88 154.55 70.52
CA VAL A 547 39.89 154.63 69.44
C VAL A 547 39.31 155.14 68.12
N LEU A 548 38.07 154.80 67.75
CA LEU A 548 37.47 155.29 66.51
C LEU A 548 37.15 156.80 66.56
N SER A 549 37.04 157.36 67.77
CA SER A 549 37.08 158.80 68.04
C SER A 549 38.39 159.49 67.62
N ARG A 550 39.46 158.71 67.38
CA ARG A 550 40.79 159.16 66.98
C ARG A 550 41.11 158.89 65.51
N GLN A 551 40.53 157.85 64.91
CA GLN A 551 40.87 157.42 63.54
C GLN A 551 39.96 157.99 62.44
N LYS A 552 38.90 158.72 62.79
CA LYS A 552 38.01 159.40 61.84
C LYS A 552 38.65 160.65 61.18
N ALA A 553 39.97 160.62 61.00
CA ALA A 553 40.84 161.75 60.65
C ALA A 553 41.81 161.44 59.49
N GLU A 554 41.72 160.27 58.81
CA GLU A 554 42.83 159.76 57.96
C GLU A 554 42.51 159.33 56.50
N GLU A 555 41.30 158.88 56.10
CA GLU A 555 41.14 157.96 54.93
C GLU A 555 40.53 158.51 53.60
N GLU A 556 40.62 159.79 53.25
CA GLU A 556 39.95 160.36 52.04
C GLU A 556 40.79 160.26 50.70
N GLN A 557 40.74 159.13 49.91
CA GLN A 557 41.67 158.86 48.74
C GLN A 557 41.12 158.31 47.34
N ALA A 558 41.69 157.25 46.69
CA ALA A 558 41.95 157.16 45.20
C ALA A 558 41.54 155.87 44.38
N SER A 559 41.65 155.88 43.01
CA SER A 559 40.89 154.97 42.06
C SER A 559 41.16 155.03 40.46
N SER A 560 41.37 153.93 39.60
CA SER A 560 41.53 153.91 38.03
C SER A 560 41.85 152.56 37.05
N GLU A 561 41.50 152.43 35.67
CA GLU A 561 41.90 151.68 34.26
C GLU A 561 41.77 150.10 33.68
N ILE A 562 42.01 149.42 32.41
CA ILE A 562 41.80 149.38 30.80
C ILE A 562 42.26 148.07 29.82
N ALA A 563 41.77 147.69 28.50
CA ALA A 563 42.41 146.94 27.19
C ALA A 563 41.76 145.74 26.16
N ALA A 564 42.11 145.44 24.79
CA ALA A 564 41.77 144.20 23.78
C ALA A 564 42.13 144.03 22.12
N LEU A 565 42.04 142.83 21.30
CA LEU A 565 41.69 142.49 19.73
C LEU A 565 42.46 141.54 18.54
N LYS A 566 41.81 140.73 17.52
CA LYS A 566 42.07 140.29 15.96
C LYS A 566 42.42 138.82 15.19
N SER A 567 42.08 138.41 13.84
CA SER A 567 42.47 137.12 12.91
C SER A 567 41.88 136.70 11.38
N ARG A 568 42.45 135.84 10.34
CA ARG A 568 41.84 135.05 9.02
C ARG A 568 42.68 134.32 7.73
N SER A 569 42.26 133.26 6.83
CA SER A 569 42.78 132.68 5.39
C SER A 569 42.05 131.36 4.62
N GLY A 570 42.17 130.56 3.41
CA GLY A 570 42.69 130.35 1.90
C GLY A 570 42.73 128.88 1.04
N ALA A 571 42.60 128.58 -0.37
CA ALA A 571 42.75 127.20 -1.25
C ALA A 571 42.57 126.98 -2.94
N ALA A 572 42.95 125.86 -3.78
CA ALA A 572 42.65 125.47 -5.34
C ALA A 572 43.16 124.11 -6.27
N GLU A 573 42.61 123.71 -7.54
CA GLU A 573 42.97 122.92 -8.95
C GLU A 573 43.08 121.32 -9.47
N ALA A 574 43.03 120.84 -10.84
CA ALA A 574 43.18 119.42 -11.58
C ALA A 574 43.08 119.13 -13.25
N ARG A 575 43.42 117.95 -14.01
CA ARG A 575 43.13 117.49 -15.55
C ARG A 575 43.69 116.13 -16.40
N LEU A 576 43.19 115.70 -17.68
CA LEU A 576 43.67 114.79 -18.94
C LEU A 576 43.10 113.34 -19.46
N ALA A 577 43.15 112.94 -20.80
CA ALA A 577 42.78 111.62 -21.53
C ALA A 577 43.38 111.46 -23.04
N ALA A 578 43.25 110.48 -24.02
CA ALA A 578 43.05 108.97 -24.27
C ALA A 578 42.99 108.49 -25.83
N ALA A 579 43.40 107.24 -26.33
CA ALA A 579 43.13 106.59 -27.72
C ALA A 579 43.85 105.22 -28.14
N LYS A 580 43.28 104.29 -28.99
CA LYS A 580 43.96 103.37 -30.01
C LYS A 580 43.09 102.29 -30.76
N GLU A 581 43.37 102.02 -32.05
CA GLU A 581 42.84 100.89 -32.89
C GLU A 581 43.85 100.49 -34.00
N GLN A 582 44.33 99.23 -34.05
CA GLN A 582 44.95 98.53 -35.23
C GLN A 582 45.66 97.21 -34.83
N ALA A 583 45.22 96.07 -35.36
CA ALA A 583 46.04 94.85 -35.60
C ALA A 583 45.21 93.82 -36.43
N GLN A 584 45.70 93.42 -37.59
CA GLN A 584 45.09 92.39 -38.46
C GLN A 584 46.05 91.20 -38.66
N SER A 585 45.55 90.14 -39.32
CA SER A 585 46.32 89.28 -40.23
C SER A 585 47.33 88.28 -39.63
N ALA A 586 46.83 87.13 -39.15
CA ALA A 586 47.59 85.88 -39.13
C ALA A 586 46.65 84.65 -39.22
N GLN A 587 46.87 83.81 -40.24
CA GLN A 587 46.45 82.39 -40.44
C GLN A 587 44.94 82.04 -40.33
N GLU A 588 44.26 81.41 -41.30
CA GLU A 588 44.63 80.51 -42.43
C GLU A 588 44.94 79.03 -42.07
N GLU A 589 44.31 78.45 -41.04
CA GLU A 589 44.55 77.04 -40.66
C GLU A 589 43.27 76.21 -40.42
N ALA A 590 42.23 76.39 -41.26
CA ALA A 590 40.92 75.71 -41.12
C ALA A 590 40.31 75.17 -42.44
N GLU A 591 41.11 75.03 -43.50
CA GLU A 591 40.63 74.88 -44.90
C GLU A 591 40.90 73.50 -45.55
N GLU A 592 40.80 72.38 -44.82
CA GLU A 592 41.11 71.05 -45.40
C GLU A 592 40.02 69.96 -45.30
N TRP A 593 39.27 69.83 -44.19
CA TRP A 593 38.38 68.68 -43.95
C TRP A 593 36.94 68.82 -44.49
N LYS A 594 36.72 69.58 -45.58
CA LYS A 594 35.37 69.91 -46.08
C LYS A 594 35.19 69.88 -47.62
N ARG A 595 35.96 69.05 -48.34
CA ARG A 595 36.02 69.03 -49.82
C ARG A 595 35.85 67.67 -50.53
N LYS A 596 35.33 66.61 -49.90
CA LYS A 596 35.09 65.31 -50.57
C LYS A 596 33.71 64.72 -50.25
N TYR A 597 33.03 64.22 -51.30
CA TYR A 597 31.69 63.61 -51.30
C TYR A 597 30.59 64.50 -50.68
N ASP A 598 29.80 65.27 -51.45
CA ASP A 598 28.90 64.67 -52.46
C ASP A 598 28.30 65.62 -53.53
N ILE A 599 27.78 65.00 -54.60
CA ILE A 599 26.65 65.41 -55.48
C ILE A 599 26.80 66.63 -56.46
N ALA A 600 27.18 66.28 -57.69
CA ALA A 600 26.45 66.48 -58.97
C ALA A 600 26.05 67.88 -59.52
N ILE A 601 26.92 68.41 -60.39
CA ILE A 601 26.55 69.05 -61.67
C ILE A 601 27.29 68.26 -62.78
N ARG A 602 26.72 67.46 -63.71
CA ARG A 602 25.41 67.37 -64.41
C ARG A 602 25.41 67.91 -65.85
N GLU A 603 26.53 67.86 -66.57
CA GLU A 603 26.64 68.39 -67.94
C GLU A 603 27.20 67.40 -68.99
N ALA A 604 26.34 66.52 -69.49
CA ALA A 604 26.41 65.94 -70.84
C ALA A 604 24.97 65.55 -71.28
N LYS A 605 24.53 65.94 -72.48
CA LYS A 605 23.12 65.81 -72.93
C LYS A 605 22.98 65.01 -74.24
N SER A 606 21.88 64.26 -74.34
CA SER A 606 21.02 64.02 -75.53
C SER A 606 21.60 63.56 -76.89
N ALA A 607 21.14 62.40 -77.41
CA ALA A 607 20.80 62.17 -78.83
C ALA A 607 19.98 60.87 -79.10
N LEU A 608 19.14 60.89 -80.14
CA LEU A 608 18.66 59.80 -81.06
C LEU A 608 17.83 58.56 -80.60
N GLU A 609 16.59 58.41 -81.13
CA GLU A 609 16.15 57.40 -82.15
C GLU A 609 14.60 57.14 -82.23
N LYS A 610 13.98 57.13 -83.44
CA LYS A 610 12.61 56.61 -83.81
C LYS A 610 12.36 56.62 -85.36
N ALA A 611 11.79 55.56 -86.01
CA ALA A 611 10.85 55.56 -87.19
C ALA A 611 10.78 54.23 -88.05
N ALA A 612 9.60 53.79 -88.58
CA ALA A 612 9.41 52.84 -89.75
C ALA A 612 7.92 52.44 -90.10
N ILE A 613 7.41 52.53 -91.37
CA ILE A 613 6.10 51.98 -91.95
C ILE A 613 6.09 51.94 -93.55
N VAL A 614 5.40 50.98 -94.29
CA VAL A 614 4.66 51.09 -95.64
C VAL A 614 4.47 49.77 -96.52
N GLN A 615 3.33 49.56 -97.29
CA GLN A 615 3.11 48.90 -98.68
C GLN A 615 1.94 47.83 -98.96
N GLU A 616 1.11 47.89 -100.07
CA GLU A 616 0.15 46.80 -100.60
C GLU A 616 -0.62 47.02 -102.03
N ARG A 617 -1.05 45.95 -102.81
CA ARG A 617 -2.22 45.72 -103.82
C ARG A 617 -2.26 45.83 -105.43
N THR A 618 -3.00 44.92 -106.20
CA THR A 618 -3.68 45.03 -107.60
C THR A 618 -4.30 43.69 -108.30
N ASN A 619 -5.30 43.68 -109.28
CA ASN A 619 -5.65 42.66 -110.43
C ASN A 619 -7.15 42.37 -110.97
N LYS A 620 -7.45 42.01 -112.30
CA LYS A 620 -8.54 41.06 -112.94
C LYS A 620 -9.07 41.22 -114.46
N GLN A 621 -9.54 40.14 -115.22
CA GLN A 621 -10.66 39.98 -116.31
C GLN A 621 -10.46 39.09 -117.65
N THR A 622 -11.42 38.22 -118.18
CA THR A 622 -11.71 37.67 -119.64
C THR A 622 -12.51 36.29 -119.86
N GLN A 623 -13.23 35.97 -121.02
CA GLN A 623 -13.60 34.59 -121.68
C GLN A 623 -14.87 34.42 -122.67
N LEU A 624 -14.97 33.33 -123.56
CA LEU A 624 -16.16 32.47 -124.07
C LEU A 624 -16.57 32.20 -125.60
N ARG A 625 -16.99 30.92 -125.98
CA ARG A 625 -18.03 30.38 -126.99
C ARG A 625 -17.65 29.62 -128.34
N GLU A 626 -18.09 28.35 -128.64
CA GLU A 626 -17.62 27.55 -129.85
C GLU A 626 -18.31 26.19 -130.35
N ASP A 627 -19.65 25.97 -130.42
CA ASP A 627 -20.20 24.58 -130.20
C ASP A 627 -20.59 23.55 -131.33
N ALA A 628 -20.91 23.90 -132.59
CA ALA A 628 -21.94 23.15 -133.39
C ALA A 628 -21.60 21.81 -134.15
N LEU A 629 -20.40 21.24 -134.12
CA LEU A 629 -19.87 20.40 -135.23
C LEU A 629 -19.99 18.84 -135.12
N ARG A 630 -21.01 18.25 -134.47
CA ARG A 630 -20.85 16.94 -133.79
C ARG A 630 -21.79 15.74 -134.08
N GLU A 631 -22.86 15.83 -134.88
CA GLU A 631 -24.05 14.98 -134.65
C GLU A 631 -24.13 13.60 -135.36
N GLU A 632 -24.26 13.48 -136.70
CA GLU A 632 -24.74 12.22 -137.34
C GLU A 632 -23.83 10.98 -137.19
N PHE A 633 -22.50 11.13 -137.12
CA PHE A 633 -21.61 9.98 -136.92
C PHE A 633 -21.73 9.32 -135.53
N SER A 634 -22.55 9.87 -134.63
CA SER A 634 -23.02 9.19 -133.43
C SER A 634 -23.73 7.86 -133.72
N GLY A 635 -24.35 7.67 -134.88
CA GLY A 635 -25.19 6.49 -135.16
C GLY A 635 -24.45 5.15 -135.15
N THR A 636 -23.36 5.01 -135.91
CA THR A 636 -22.54 3.78 -135.90
C THR A 636 -21.47 3.77 -134.81
N LEU A 637 -21.22 4.92 -134.18
CA LEU A 637 -20.62 4.94 -132.83
C LEU A 637 -21.54 4.19 -131.85
N ALA A 638 -22.84 4.50 -131.80
CA ALA A 638 -23.76 4.01 -130.77
C ALA A 638 -23.78 2.47 -130.60
N GLU A 639 -23.93 1.68 -131.66
CA GLU A 639 -23.98 0.20 -131.54
C GLU A 639 -22.64 -0.40 -131.07
N LYS A 640 -21.50 0.16 -131.50
CA LYS A 640 -20.19 -0.30 -131.04
C LYS A 640 -19.84 0.29 -129.67
N GLU A 641 -20.38 1.45 -129.34
CA GLU A 641 -20.44 1.97 -127.97
C GLU A 641 -21.33 1.11 -127.08
N ASP A 642 -22.36 0.40 -127.56
CA ASP A 642 -23.17 -0.51 -126.73
C ASP A 642 -22.36 -1.77 -126.36
N GLU A 643 -21.72 -2.43 -127.33
CA GLU A 643 -20.80 -3.54 -127.05
C GLU A 643 -19.59 -3.10 -126.20
N LEU A 644 -19.06 -1.90 -126.46
CA LEU A 644 -18.01 -1.30 -125.64
C LEU A 644 -18.54 -0.93 -124.26
N ARG A 645 -19.76 -0.43 -124.08
CA ARG A 645 -20.35 -0.11 -122.78
C ARG A 645 -20.64 -1.36 -121.97
N GLU A 646 -21.04 -2.47 -122.57
CA GLU A 646 -21.22 -3.73 -121.83
C GLU A 646 -19.88 -4.31 -121.35
N LYS A 647 -18.84 -4.27 -122.19
CA LYS A 647 -17.49 -4.71 -121.81
C LYS A 647 -16.79 -3.73 -120.87
N ALA A 648 -16.94 -2.43 -121.09
CA ALA A 648 -16.43 -1.38 -120.22
C ALA A 648 -17.13 -1.41 -118.86
N ALA A 649 -18.44 -1.64 -118.77
CA ALA A 649 -19.11 -1.80 -117.47
C ALA A 649 -18.59 -3.02 -116.68
N LYS A 650 -18.24 -4.12 -117.37
CA LYS A 650 -17.62 -5.31 -116.74
C LYS A 650 -16.18 -5.03 -116.30
N ILE A 651 -15.40 -4.32 -117.11
CA ILE A 651 -14.04 -3.86 -116.77
C ILE A 651 -14.09 -2.87 -115.60
N GLU A 652 -14.91 -1.82 -115.69
CA GLU A 652 -15.10 -0.78 -114.68
C GLU A 652 -15.63 -1.37 -113.36
N HIS A 653 -16.49 -2.40 -113.40
CA HIS A 653 -16.89 -3.13 -112.19
C HIS A 653 -15.71 -3.91 -111.58
N ALA A 654 -14.90 -4.59 -112.40
CA ALA A 654 -13.68 -5.26 -111.93
C ALA A 654 -12.63 -4.27 -111.40
N GLU A 655 -12.49 -3.09 -112.01
CA GLU A 655 -11.64 -1.99 -111.59
C GLU A 655 -12.16 -1.32 -110.30
N LYS A 656 -13.47 -1.18 -110.12
CA LYS A 656 -14.10 -0.76 -108.86
C LYS A 656 -13.84 -1.77 -107.73
N CYS A 657 -13.89 -3.07 -108.02
CA CYS A 657 -13.51 -4.13 -107.08
C CYS A 657 -12.00 -4.14 -106.78
N LEU A 658 -11.15 -3.93 -107.78
CA LEU A 658 -9.69 -3.83 -107.60
C LEU A 658 -9.26 -2.55 -106.87
N THR A 659 -9.93 -1.42 -107.10
CA THR A 659 -9.63 -0.15 -106.40
C THR A 659 -10.13 -0.18 -104.97
N THR A 660 -11.29 -0.77 -104.67
CA THR A 660 -11.71 -1.03 -103.28
C THR A 660 -10.75 -1.97 -102.56
N LEU A 661 -10.38 -3.12 -103.15
CA LEU A 661 -9.35 -4.01 -102.58
C LEU A 661 -7.99 -3.33 -102.40
N ASN A 662 -7.55 -2.48 -103.34
CA ASN A 662 -6.30 -1.72 -103.17
C ASN A 662 -6.40 -0.61 -102.10
N LEU A 663 -7.57 -0.02 -101.89
CA LEU A 663 -7.80 0.93 -100.80
C LEU A 663 -7.84 0.23 -99.45
N GLU A 664 -8.48 -0.95 -99.35
CA GLU A 664 -8.47 -1.80 -98.16
C GLU A 664 -7.06 -2.33 -97.86
N LEU A 665 -6.30 -2.76 -98.86
CA LEU A 665 -4.90 -3.16 -98.72
C LEU A 665 -4.05 -1.98 -98.20
N LYS A 666 -4.19 -0.79 -98.77
CA LYS A 666 -3.50 0.42 -98.28
C LYS A 666 -3.95 0.84 -96.88
N ALA A 667 -5.21 0.62 -96.52
CA ALA A 667 -5.73 0.84 -95.17
C ALA A 667 -5.21 -0.20 -94.16
N ALA A 668 -4.96 -1.45 -94.59
CA ALA A 668 -4.30 -2.47 -93.79
C ALA A 668 -2.80 -2.20 -93.64
N GLU A 669 -2.09 -1.87 -94.72
CA GLU A 669 -0.67 -1.50 -94.69
C GLU A 669 -0.41 -0.27 -93.82
N SER A 670 -1.24 0.77 -93.90
CA SER A 670 -1.09 1.97 -93.06
C SER A 670 -1.35 1.68 -91.57
N LYS A 671 -2.30 0.79 -91.24
CA LYS A 671 -2.49 0.28 -89.87
C LYS A 671 -1.32 -0.59 -89.39
N ILE A 672 -0.73 -1.42 -90.25
CA ILE A 672 0.48 -2.18 -89.91
C ILE A 672 1.64 -1.21 -89.64
N ARG A 673 1.83 -0.19 -90.49
CA ARG A 673 2.86 0.84 -90.29
C ARG A 673 2.63 1.68 -89.03
N SER A 674 1.38 1.96 -88.62
CA SER A 674 1.12 2.63 -87.34
C SER A 674 1.42 1.71 -86.16
N TYR A 675 1.04 0.44 -86.20
CA TYR A 675 1.42 -0.53 -85.16
C TYR A 675 2.93 -0.77 -85.10
N ASP A 676 3.67 -0.80 -86.22
CA ASP A 676 5.13 -0.88 -86.21
C ASP A 676 5.78 0.39 -85.62
N ALA A 677 5.19 1.57 -85.82
CA ALA A 677 5.62 2.80 -85.20
C ALA A 677 5.35 2.81 -83.68
N GLU A 678 4.18 2.35 -83.24
CA GLU A 678 3.82 2.16 -81.82
C GLU A 678 4.69 1.11 -81.14
N ILE A 679 4.94 -0.03 -81.79
CA ILE A 679 5.88 -1.06 -81.30
C ILE A 679 7.30 -0.48 -81.22
N SER A 680 7.68 0.42 -82.13
CA SER A 680 8.99 1.08 -82.11
C SER A 680 9.11 2.11 -80.98
N SER A 681 8.07 2.91 -80.70
CA SER A 681 8.06 3.83 -79.56
C SER A 681 8.04 3.07 -78.23
N LEU A 682 7.20 2.02 -78.10
CA LEU A 682 7.19 1.14 -76.93
C LEU A 682 8.54 0.43 -76.72
N ARG A 683 9.25 0.04 -77.79
CA ARG A 683 10.63 -0.50 -77.69
C ARG A 683 11.65 0.52 -77.22
N ILE A 684 11.45 1.82 -77.51
CA ILE A 684 12.29 2.90 -76.98
C ILE A 684 11.95 3.16 -75.50
N GLU A 685 10.66 3.23 -75.15
CA GLU A 685 10.20 3.39 -73.78
C GLU A 685 10.63 2.23 -72.88
N ILE A 686 10.53 0.98 -73.33
CA ILE A 686 11.04 -0.20 -72.62
C ILE A 686 12.57 -0.12 -72.43
N LYS A 687 13.33 0.39 -73.41
CA LYS A 687 14.77 0.63 -73.23
C LYS A 687 15.04 1.71 -72.19
N GLU A 688 14.36 2.85 -72.25
CA GLU A 688 14.48 3.90 -71.25
C GLU A 688 14.12 3.42 -69.85
N LEU A 689 13.01 2.68 -69.70
CA LEU A 689 12.61 2.06 -68.43
C LEU A 689 13.64 1.03 -67.95
N THR A 690 14.28 0.30 -68.87
CA THR A 690 15.36 -0.64 -68.54
C THR A 690 16.62 0.08 -68.04
N GLU A 691 17.03 1.19 -68.67
CA GLU A 691 18.17 1.98 -68.19
C GLU A 691 17.86 2.75 -66.90
N LYS A 692 16.63 3.28 -66.74
CA LYS A 692 16.13 3.85 -65.48
C LYS A 692 16.14 2.79 -64.36
N LEU A 693 15.67 1.56 -64.64
CA LEU A 693 15.73 0.43 -63.69
C LEU A 693 17.16 0.02 -63.34
N LYS A 694 18.09 0.01 -64.30
CA LYS A 694 19.53 -0.22 -64.03
C LYS A 694 20.12 0.88 -63.17
N ALA A 695 19.79 2.15 -63.41
CA ALA A 695 20.26 3.28 -62.61
C ALA A 695 19.73 3.22 -61.17
N GLU A 696 18.44 2.93 -60.97
CA GLU A 696 17.88 2.72 -59.63
C GLU A 696 18.42 1.47 -58.93
N ASN A 697 18.67 0.37 -59.66
CA ASN A 697 19.32 -0.82 -59.09
C ASN A 697 20.78 -0.51 -58.69
N ALA A 698 21.51 0.29 -59.47
CA ALA A 698 22.85 0.75 -59.10
C ALA A 698 22.83 1.66 -57.86
N ARG A 699 21.81 2.53 -57.71
CA ARG A 699 21.57 3.35 -56.51
C ARG A 699 21.21 2.50 -55.29
N ALA A 700 20.33 1.51 -55.47
CA ALA A 700 20.00 0.54 -54.42
C ALA A 700 21.24 -0.23 -53.95
N GLN A 701 22.11 -0.64 -54.88
CA GLN A 701 23.38 -1.31 -54.55
C GLN A 701 24.41 -0.37 -53.90
N SER A 702 24.40 0.95 -54.14
CA SER A 702 25.23 1.88 -53.35
C SER A 702 24.66 2.08 -51.95
N TYR A 703 23.35 2.25 -51.80
CA TYR A 703 22.71 2.33 -50.48
C TYR A 703 22.86 1.03 -49.67
N GLU A 704 22.85 -0.14 -50.31
CA GLU A 704 23.13 -1.41 -49.62
C GLU A 704 24.58 -1.50 -49.14
N ARG A 705 25.54 -0.99 -49.92
CA ARG A 705 26.95 -0.89 -49.51
C ARG A 705 27.16 0.11 -48.37
N GLU A 706 26.55 1.29 -48.44
CA GLU A 706 26.54 2.27 -47.35
C GLU A 706 25.89 1.68 -46.09
N ALA A 707 24.76 1.00 -46.22
CA ALA A 707 24.11 0.31 -45.12
C ALA A 707 24.92 -0.88 -44.58
N MET A 708 25.83 -1.49 -45.36
CA MET A 708 26.80 -2.47 -44.85
C MET A 708 27.92 -1.78 -44.06
N VAL A 709 28.45 -0.65 -44.53
CA VAL A 709 29.44 0.16 -43.79
C VAL A 709 28.85 0.65 -42.46
N PHE A 710 27.67 1.28 -42.47
CA PHE A 710 27.00 1.71 -41.24
C PHE A 710 26.66 0.54 -40.30
N ARG A 711 26.40 -0.67 -40.81
CA ARG A 711 26.27 -1.88 -39.97
C ARG A 711 27.59 -2.31 -39.34
N GLN A 712 28.71 -2.20 -40.05
CA GLN A 712 30.05 -2.49 -39.51
C GLN A 712 30.49 -1.44 -38.49
N GLU A 713 30.29 -0.15 -38.76
CA GLU A 713 30.55 0.95 -37.83
C GLU A 713 29.68 0.84 -36.58
N LYS A 714 28.37 0.57 -36.75
CA LYS A 714 27.47 0.27 -35.63
C LYS A 714 27.99 -0.90 -34.80
N HIS A 715 28.38 -2.02 -35.43
CA HIS A 715 28.86 -3.18 -34.69
C HIS A 715 30.19 -2.90 -33.95
N HIS A 716 31.09 -2.12 -34.55
CA HIS A 716 32.32 -1.68 -33.90
C HIS A 716 32.06 -0.75 -32.70
N LEU A 717 31.09 0.18 -32.83
CA LEU A 717 30.61 1.01 -31.73
C LEU A 717 29.94 0.18 -30.63
N GLU A 718 29.08 -0.78 -31.00
CA GLU A 718 28.45 -1.72 -30.04
C GLU A 718 29.51 -2.51 -29.26
N GLN A 719 30.50 -3.11 -29.92
CA GLN A 719 31.61 -3.80 -29.26
C GLN A 719 32.40 -2.87 -28.31
N LYS A 720 32.66 -1.63 -28.76
CA LYS A 720 33.39 -0.63 -27.94
C LYS A 720 32.58 -0.24 -26.70
N TYR A 721 31.30 0.08 -26.87
CA TYR A 721 30.41 0.38 -25.75
C TYR A 721 30.23 -0.83 -24.83
N GLU A 722 30.12 -2.06 -25.35
CA GLU A 722 30.06 -3.28 -24.54
C GLU A 722 31.34 -3.46 -23.68
N SER A 723 32.51 -3.07 -24.19
CA SER A 723 33.77 -3.10 -23.42
C SER A 723 33.81 -2.03 -22.33
N GLU A 724 33.24 -0.84 -22.57
CA GLU A 724 33.12 0.23 -21.56
C GLU A 724 31.98 -0.03 -20.55
N PHE A 725 30.87 -0.67 -20.95
CA PHE A 725 29.84 -1.15 -20.02
C PHE A 725 30.40 -2.21 -19.08
N LYS A 726 31.17 -3.19 -19.59
CA LYS A 726 31.85 -4.19 -18.72
C LYS A 726 32.83 -3.52 -17.75
N ARG A 727 33.57 -2.50 -18.18
CA ARG A 727 34.43 -1.68 -17.29
C ARG A 727 33.60 -0.92 -16.26
N PHE A 728 32.46 -0.35 -16.64
CA PHE A 728 31.57 0.36 -15.74
C PHE A 728 30.93 -0.58 -14.70
N ASP A 729 30.50 -1.78 -15.12
CA ASP A 729 29.96 -2.81 -14.23
C ASP A 729 31.04 -3.34 -13.27
N GLU A 730 32.26 -3.58 -13.74
CA GLU A 730 33.41 -3.90 -12.88
C GLU A 730 33.70 -2.80 -11.86
N VAL A 731 33.65 -1.52 -12.25
CA VAL A 731 33.82 -0.38 -11.34
C VAL A 731 32.64 -0.28 -10.39
N GLN A 732 31.40 -0.48 -10.84
CA GLN A 732 30.20 -0.44 -10.01
C GLN A 732 30.19 -1.56 -8.97
N GLU A 733 30.61 -2.78 -9.30
CA GLU A 733 30.77 -3.84 -8.31
C GLU A 733 31.92 -3.57 -7.34
N ARG A 734 33.05 -3.00 -7.79
CA ARG A 734 34.13 -2.55 -6.87
C ARG A 734 33.65 -1.44 -5.92
N CYS A 735 32.84 -0.50 -6.39
CA CYS A 735 32.18 0.50 -5.56
C CYS A 735 31.22 -0.18 -4.57
N ARG A 736 30.36 -1.11 -5.02
CA ARG A 736 29.46 -1.88 -4.14
C ARG A 736 30.20 -2.73 -3.10
N THR A 737 31.37 -3.29 -3.40
CA THR A 737 32.17 -4.00 -2.39
C THR A 737 32.77 -3.02 -1.38
N ALA A 738 33.33 -1.89 -1.85
CA ALA A 738 33.84 -0.83 -0.97
C ALA A 738 32.74 -0.22 -0.08
N GLU A 739 31.54 0.00 -0.61
CA GLU A 739 30.35 0.44 0.15
C GLU A 739 29.94 -0.60 1.20
N LYS A 740 29.91 -1.90 0.85
CA LYS A 740 29.61 -2.98 1.81
C LYS A 740 30.69 -3.11 2.89
N GLU A 741 31.95 -2.82 2.57
CA GLU A 741 33.06 -2.84 3.54
C GLU A 741 33.05 -1.60 4.43
N ALA A 742 32.78 -0.42 3.87
CA ALA A 742 32.57 0.82 4.63
C ALA A 742 31.35 0.70 5.57
N ALA A 743 30.24 0.12 5.10
CA ALA A 743 29.05 -0.12 5.90
C ALA A 743 29.32 -1.07 7.09
N LYS A 744 30.08 -2.15 6.86
CA LYS A 744 30.55 -3.04 7.95
C LYS A 744 31.48 -2.30 8.92
N ALA A 745 32.40 -1.47 8.42
CA ALA A 745 33.31 -0.70 9.26
C ALA A 745 32.56 0.34 10.11
N THR A 746 31.54 1.01 9.57
CA THR A 746 30.67 1.91 10.34
C THR A 746 29.80 1.14 11.33
N GLU A 747 29.21 0.00 10.96
CA GLU A 747 28.43 -0.84 11.88
C GLU A 747 29.27 -1.33 13.06
N VAL A 748 30.51 -1.74 12.82
CA VAL A 748 31.47 -2.12 13.88
C VAL A 748 31.85 -0.92 14.74
N ALA A 749 32.08 0.26 14.14
CA ALA A 749 32.37 1.48 14.90
C ALA A 749 31.16 2.01 15.69
N ASP A 750 29.93 1.81 15.20
CA ASP A 750 28.68 2.15 15.87
C ASP A 750 28.42 1.18 17.04
N LYS A 751 28.64 -0.12 16.85
CA LYS A 751 28.63 -1.13 17.93
C LYS A 751 29.65 -0.81 19.02
N ALA A 752 30.91 -0.54 18.65
CA ALA A 752 31.94 -0.14 19.61
C ALA A 752 31.59 1.17 20.36
N ARG A 753 30.95 2.14 19.69
CA ARG A 753 30.44 3.37 20.34
C ARG A 753 29.22 3.11 21.23
N ALA A 754 28.34 2.18 20.88
CA ALA A 754 27.22 1.76 21.72
C ALA A 754 27.70 1.00 22.97
N GLU A 755 28.64 0.06 22.82
CA GLU A 755 29.28 -0.68 23.91
C GLU A 755 30.05 0.25 24.86
N ALA A 756 30.82 1.20 24.32
CA ALA A 756 31.47 2.23 25.12
C ALA A 756 30.44 3.14 25.83
N GLY A 757 29.33 3.48 25.18
CA GLY A 757 28.23 4.23 25.78
C GLY A 757 27.49 3.47 26.89
N MET A 758 27.34 2.15 26.76
CA MET A 758 26.81 1.27 27.81
C MET A 758 27.76 1.20 29.00
N ALA A 759 29.05 0.91 28.77
CA ALA A 759 30.05 0.87 29.84
C ALA A 759 30.21 2.21 30.56
N GLN A 760 30.07 3.33 29.86
CA GLN A 760 30.08 4.68 30.45
C GLN A 760 28.84 4.92 31.34
N LYS A 761 27.67 4.40 30.97
CA LYS A 761 26.44 4.45 31.79
C LYS A 761 26.52 3.53 33.00
N GLU A 762 26.96 2.28 32.83
CA GLU A 762 27.16 1.33 33.93
C GLU A 762 28.15 1.91 34.96
N LYS A 763 29.22 2.56 34.49
CA LYS A 763 30.18 3.27 35.35
C LYS A 763 29.54 4.43 36.10
N SER A 764 28.73 5.27 35.46
CA SER A 764 28.08 6.40 36.15
C SER A 764 26.96 5.92 37.10
N GLU A 765 26.24 4.85 36.78
CA GLU A 765 25.28 4.20 37.67
C GLU A 765 25.96 3.55 38.88
N MET A 766 27.09 2.87 38.70
CA MET A 766 27.91 2.38 39.82
C MET A 766 28.41 3.52 40.71
N GLN A 767 28.84 4.65 40.13
CA GLN A 767 29.24 5.84 40.90
C GLN A 767 28.06 6.46 41.65
N ARG A 768 26.87 6.54 41.02
CA ARG A 768 25.62 7.02 41.64
C ARG A 768 25.21 6.13 42.82
N LEU A 769 25.20 4.81 42.63
CA LEU A 769 24.91 3.82 43.68
C LEU A 769 25.95 3.83 44.81
N ALA A 770 27.22 4.13 44.51
CA ALA A 770 28.26 4.30 45.52
C ALA A 770 28.04 5.56 46.36
N MET A 771 27.67 6.69 45.73
CA MET A 771 27.28 7.92 46.45
C MET A 771 26.02 7.74 47.30
N GLU A 772 25.00 7.05 46.78
CA GLU A 772 23.78 6.72 47.55
C GLU A 772 24.10 5.85 48.77
N ARG A 773 25.00 4.86 48.63
CA ARG A 773 25.48 4.04 49.75
C ARG A 773 26.27 4.87 50.77
N LEU A 774 27.16 5.76 50.34
CA LEU A 774 27.89 6.68 51.22
C LEU A 774 26.93 7.59 52.01
N ALA A 775 25.98 8.22 51.33
CA ALA A 775 24.97 9.06 51.97
C ALA A 775 24.07 8.29 52.96
N LEU A 776 23.78 7.01 52.69
CA LEU A 776 23.08 6.14 53.64
C LEU A 776 23.95 5.74 54.84
N ILE A 777 25.24 5.51 54.64
CA ILE A 777 26.21 5.26 55.73
C ILE A 777 26.33 6.48 56.63
N GLU A 778 26.57 7.68 56.07
CA GLU A 778 26.63 8.92 56.86
C GLU A 778 25.33 9.19 57.64
N ARG A 779 24.16 8.92 57.05
CA ARG A 779 22.86 9.04 57.73
C ARG A 779 22.72 8.02 58.86
N ALA A 780 23.27 6.82 58.72
CA ALA A 780 23.30 5.82 59.78
C ALA A 780 24.29 6.20 60.89
N GLU A 781 25.48 6.68 60.56
CA GLU A 781 26.50 7.15 61.51
C GLU A 781 25.99 8.31 62.37
N ARG A 782 25.42 9.36 61.75
CA ARG A 782 24.78 10.48 62.48
C ARG A 782 23.64 10.01 63.39
N LYS A 783 22.91 8.95 63.00
CA LYS A 783 21.86 8.35 63.84
C LYS A 783 22.43 7.51 64.99
N ILE A 784 23.56 6.84 64.78
CA ILE A 784 24.29 6.13 65.84
C ILE A 784 24.87 7.13 66.85
N GLU A 785 25.43 8.27 66.39
CA GLU A 785 25.85 9.35 67.29
C GLU A 785 24.69 9.91 68.13
N HIS A 786 23.53 10.17 67.51
CA HIS A 786 22.36 10.67 68.22
C HIS A 786 21.89 9.67 69.28
N LEU A 787 21.78 8.38 68.94
CA LEU A 787 21.44 7.32 69.88
C LEU A 787 22.51 7.13 70.98
N GLY A 788 23.78 7.43 70.70
CA GLY A 788 24.85 7.50 71.69
C GLY A 788 24.62 8.62 72.70
N ARG A 789 24.35 9.85 72.22
CA ARG A 789 24.00 10.99 73.08
C ARG A 789 22.74 10.73 73.91
N ASP A 790 21.73 10.09 73.33
CA ASP A 790 20.49 9.73 74.02
C ASP A 790 20.72 8.66 75.09
N LYS A 791 21.55 7.64 74.80
CA LYS A 791 22.02 6.66 75.80
C LYS A 791 22.73 7.36 76.95
N ASP A 792 23.66 8.25 76.67
CA ASP A 792 24.47 8.92 77.70
C ASP A 792 23.62 9.88 78.55
N ASN A 793 22.61 10.53 77.95
CA ASN A 793 21.57 11.28 78.66
C ASN A 793 20.73 10.37 79.58
N LEU A 794 20.26 9.22 79.08
CA LEU A 794 19.50 8.23 79.86
C LEU A 794 20.35 7.60 80.98
N GLU A 795 21.65 7.41 80.77
CA GLU A 795 22.58 6.91 81.78
C GLU A 795 22.81 7.95 82.89
N ALA A 796 22.92 9.24 82.52
CA ALA A 796 22.91 10.34 83.49
C ALA A 796 21.57 10.44 84.25
N GLU A 797 20.43 10.16 83.61
CA GLU A 797 19.13 10.13 84.28
C GLU A 797 18.95 8.95 85.23
N LEU A 798 19.35 7.75 84.80
CA LEU A 798 19.40 6.58 85.68
C LEU A 798 20.31 6.83 86.89
N GLN A 799 21.41 7.57 86.72
CA GLN A 799 22.27 7.94 87.84
C GLN A 799 21.59 8.97 88.76
N ARG A 800 20.93 10.02 88.22
CA ARG A 800 20.11 10.96 89.00
C ARG A 800 19.02 10.24 89.81
N VAL A 801 18.32 9.29 89.19
CA VAL A 801 17.27 8.48 89.84
C VAL A 801 17.86 7.62 90.95
N ARG A 802 18.94 6.87 90.70
CA ARG A 802 19.64 6.05 91.73
C ARG A 802 20.09 6.88 92.93
N ASP A 803 20.58 8.10 92.71
CA ASP A 803 21.03 8.95 93.81
C ASP A 803 19.85 9.55 94.59
N SER A 804 18.71 9.83 93.93
CA SER A 804 17.46 10.15 94.61
C SER A 804 16.86 8.96 95.39
N GLU A 805 17.02 7.73 94.88
CA GLU A 805 16.59 6.50 95.53
C GLU A 805 17.39 6.24 96.81
N LYS A 806 18.72 6.42 96.76
CA LYS A 806 19.59 6.38 97.95
C LYS A 806 19.17 7.40 99.01
N ASP A 807 18.86 8.65 98.62
CA ASP A 807 18.40 9.65 99.59
C ASP A 807 17.02 9.28 100.16
N ALA A 808 16.09 8.81 99.34
CA ALA A 808 14.78 8.32 99.77
C ALA A 808 14.89 7.14 100.75
N LEU A 809 15.78 6.17 100.49
CA LEU A 809 16.10 5.08 101.40
C LEU A 809 16.73 5.61 102.71
N SER A 810 17.64 6.58 102.64
CA SER A 810 18.22 7.22 103.83
C SER A 810 17.15 7.92 104.69
N ARG A 811 16.11 8.47 104.07
CA ARG A 811 14.96 9.08 104.75
C ARG A 811 14.00 8.03 105.31
N ALA A 812 13.83 6.89 104.62
CA ALA A 812 13.01 5.77 105.09
C ALA A 812 13.59 5.16 106.38
N VAL A 813 14.90 4.85 106.40
CA VAL A 813 15.59 4.34 107.60
C VAL A 813 15.44 5.31 108.79
N LYS A 814 15.64 6.62 108.57
CA LYS A 814 15.44 7.69 109.58
C LYS A 814 13.98 7.87 110.04
N LEU A 815 13.01 7.25 109.37
CA LEU A 815 11.60 7.18 109.77
C LEU A 815 11.31 5.87 110.50
N GLU A 816 11.86 4.74 110.04
CA GLU A 816 11.77 3.45 110.73
C GLU A 816 12.41 3.50 112.12
N GLU A 817 13.59 4.12 112.27
CA GLU A 817 14.20 4.40 113.58
C GLU A 817 13.26 5.15 114.53
N LYS A 818 12.48 6.12 114.00
CA LYS A 818 11.51 6.91 114.78
C LYS A 818 10.22 6.15 115.07
N VAL A 819 9.83 5.20 114.23
CA VAL A 819 8.72 4.28 114.48
C VAL A 819 9.12 3.29 115.57
N GLN A 820 10.27 2.61 115.45
CA GLN A 820 10.80 1.70 116.46
C GLN A 820 10.97 2.36 117.83
N GLN A 821 11.38 3.63 117.89
CA GLN A 821 11.45 4.36 119.15
C GLN A 821 10.05 4.56 119.75
N ARG A 822 9.05 4.95 118.95
CA ARG A 822 7.66 5.09 119.40
C ARG A 822 7.02 3.75 119.81
N GLU A 823 7.38 2.65 119.17
CA GLU A 823 6.92 1.31 119.54
C GLU A 823 7.46 0.91 120.91
N LYS A 824 8.74 1.16 121.20
CA LYS A 824 9.34 1.00 122.54
C LYS A 824 8.66 1.89 123.58
N ASP A 825 8.38 3.14 123.25
CA ASP A 825 7.68 4.08 124.15
C ASP A 825 6.24 3.58 124.45
N LEU A 826 5.54 3.00 123.46
CA LEU A 826 4.22 2.39 123.60
C LEU A 826 4.25 1.10 124.44
N GLU A 827 5.24 0.24 124.24
CA GLU A 827 5.38 -1.01 125.00
C GLU A 827 5.71 -0.72 126.48
N ALA A 828 6.53 0.29 126.75
CA ALA A 828 6.80 0.79 128.10
C ALA A 828 5.56 1.41 128.79
N LEU A 829 4.58 1.92 128.03
CA LEU A 829 3.28 2.35 128.56
C LEU A 829 2.35 1.14 128.83
N LEU A 830 2.36 0.14 127.95
CA LEU A 830 1.59 -1.09 128.13
C LEU A 830 2.02 -1.89 129.37
N ASP A 831 3.31 -1.96 129.67
CA ASP A 831 3.80 -2.65 130.88
C ASP A 831 3.48 -1.90 132.18
N LYS A 832 3.40 -0.57 132.15
CA LYS A 832 2.85 0.22 133.26
C LYS A 832 1.37 -0.09 133.48
N ASP A 833 0.58 -0.19 132.42
CA ASP A 833 -0.85 -0.53 132.55
C ASP A 833 -1.07 -1.98 133.00
N LYS A 834 -0.27 -2.94 132.52
CA LYS A 834 -0.25 -4.33 133.01
C LYS A 834 0.06 -4.39 134.52
N THR A 835 1.02 -3.61 135.01
CA THR A 835 1.38 -3.60 136.45
C THR A 835 0.30 -2.96 137.31
N HIS A 836 -0.34 -1.87 136.87
CA HIS A 836 -1.52 -1.31 137.56
C HIS A 836 -2.68 -2.31 137.67
N ARG A 837 -2.98 -3.06 136.59
CA ARG A 837 -4.01 -4.12 136.61
C ARG A 837 -3.62 -5.26 137.58
N ARG A 838 -2.34 -5.65 137.61
CA ARG A 838 -1.84 -6.73 138.49
C ARG A 838 -1.98 -6.37 139.98
N ASN A 839 -1.61 -5.14 140.36
CA ASN A 839 -1.75 -4.65 141.73
C ASN A 839 -3.23 -4.57 142.13
N SER A 840 -4.11 -4.18 141.21
CA SER A 840 -5.56 -4.09 141.44
C SER A 840 -6.19 -5.48 141.68
N ALA A 841 -5.75 -6.50 140.94
CA ALA A 841 -6.19 -7.89 141.14
C ALA A 841 -5.72 -8.45 142.50
N GLN A 842 -4.48 -8.15 142.91
CA GLN A 842 -3.90 -8.65 144.16
C GLN A 842 -4.63 -8.11 145.42
N ILE A 843 -5.21 -6.90 145.36
CA ILE A 843 -6.05 -6.34 146.42
C ILE A 843 -7.41 -7.07 146.51
N LEU A 844 -8.01 -7.43 145.37
CA LEU A 844 -9.26 -8.20 145.32
C LEU A 844 -9.05 -9.64 145.84
N GLU A 845 -7.90 -10.24 145.57
CA GLU A 845 -7.53 -11.58 146.04
C GLU A 845 -7.42 -11.64 147.58
N GLN A 846 -6.86 -10.60 148.21
CA GLN A 846 -6.79 -10.49 149.68
C GLN A 846 -8.17 -10.34 150.35
N LEU A 847 -9.12 -9.65 149.71
CA LEU A 847 -10.51 -9.55 150.18
C LEU A 847 -11.29 -10.86 150.01
N LEU A 848 -10.92 -11.68 149.02
CA LEU A 848 -11.58 -12.97 148.77
C LEU A 848 -11.12 -14.05 149.77
N GLU A 849 -9.88 -13.96 150.25
CA GLU A 849 -9.35 -14.87 151.27
C GLU A 849 -9.99 -14.67 152.65
N THR A 850 -10.29 -13.42 153.05
CA THR A 850 -10.98 -13.15 154.33
C THR A 850 -12.46 -13.58 154.32
N GLU A 851 -13.13 -13.52 153.17
CA GLU A 851 -14.44 -14.15 152.95
C GLU A 851 -14.39 -15.68 153.13
N ARG A 852 -13.35 -16.34 152.59
CA ARG A 852 -13.17 -17.80 152.71
C ARG A 852 -13.00 -18.26 154.17
N GLU A 853 -12.24 -17.52 154.97
CA GLU A 853 -12.07 -17.83 156.40
C GLU A 853 -13.39 -17.77 157.18
N ALA A 854 -14.24 -16.76 156.90
CA ALA A 854 -15.58 -16.68 157.49
C ALA A 854 -16.47 -17.85 157.04
N HIS A 855 -16.42 -18.22 155.75
CA HIS A 855 -17.22 -19.29 155.19
C HIS A 855 -16.85 -20.69 155.74
N ALA A 856 -15.58 -20.92 156.07
CA ALA A 856 -15.11 -22.17 156.68
C ALA A 856 -15.72 -22.39 158.09
N GLN A 857 -15.85 -21.33 158.90
CA GLN A 857 -16.49 -21.41 160.23
C GLN A 857 -18.00 -21.67 160.16
N ALA A 858 -18.64 -21.37 159.02
CA ALA A 858 -20.04 -21.74 158.77
C ALA A 858 -20.16 -23.22 158.37
N ASN A 859 -19.30 -23.71 157.47
CA ASN A 859 -19.41 -25.06 156.94
C ASN A 859 -19.23 -26.15 158.01
N ASN A 860 -18.31 -25.94 158.95
CA ASN A 860 -18.09 -26.84 160.11
C ASN A 860 -19.33 -26.98 161.03
N ARG A 861 -20.31 -26.06 160.96
CA ARG A 861 -21.61 -26.19 161.66
C ARG A 861 -22.65 -26.95 160.84
N ALA A 862 -22.51 -27.01 159.52
CA ALA A 862 -23.46 -27.64 158.61
C ALA A 862 -23.23 -29.16 158.46
N GLU A 863 -21.98 -29.61 158.42
CA GLU A 863 -21.65 -31.04 158.27
C GLU A 863 -22.15 -31.89 159.46
N ALA A 864 -22.19 -31.29 160.66
CA ALA A 864 -22.79 -31.89 161.86
C ALA A 864 -24.31 -32.19 161.73
N LEU A 865 -25.01 -31.55 160.80
CA LEU A 865 -26.43 -31.79 160.50
C LEU A 865 -26.63 -32.75 159.32
N SER A 866 -25.77 -32.67 158.29
CA SER A 866 -25.95 -33.42 157.03
C SER A 866 -25.93 -34.95 157.21
N LEU A 867 -25.13 -35.46 158.17
CA LEU A 867 -25.06 -36.87 158.53
C LEU A 867 -26.40 -37.49 159.01
N GLN A 868 -27.41 -36.68 159.31
CA GLN A 868 -28.74 -37.16 159.73
C GLN A 868 -29.69 -37.47 158.55
N LEU A 869 -29.38 -37.05 157.31
CA LEU A 869 -30.39 -36.90 156.26
C LEU A 869 -30.43 -38.00 155.17
N GLN A 870 -29.28 -38.53 154.75
CA GLN A 870 -29.21 -39.21 153.43
C GLN A 870 -29.61 -40.70 153.40
N SER A 871 -30.17 -41.24 154.48
CA SER A 871 -30.63 -42.64 154.59
C SER A 871 -31.93 -42.98 153.82
N ALA A 872 -32.38 -42.13 152.90
CA ALA A 872 -33.77 -42.12 152.42
C ALA A 872 -34.01 -42.49 150.93
N GLN A 873 -33.15 -42.06 150.00
CA GLN A 873 -33.59 -41.73 148.62
C GLN A 873 -33.20 -42.76 147.52
N ALA A 874 -33.52 -44.06 147.70
CA ALA A 874 -33.02 -45.14 146.82
C ALA A 874 -34.12 -46.01 146.15
N LYS A 875 -35.21 -45.43 145.60
CA LYS A 875 -36.46 -46.19 145.33
C LYS A 875 -37.26 -45.93 144.04
N ILE A 876 -36.85 -45.06 143.10
CA ILE A 876 -37.83 -44.42 142.18
C ILE A 876 -37.91 -44.99 140.74
N ASP A 877 -36.80 -45.19 140.01
CA ASP A 877 -36.84 -45.19 138.53
C ASP A 877 -36.80 -46.59 137.86
N SER A 878 -37.87 -47.01 137.16
CA SER A 878 -37.88 -48.31 136.43
C SER A 878 -38.88 -48.50 135.25
N LEU A 879 -39.42 -47.46 134.59
CA LEU A 879 -40.63 -47.61 133.73
C LEU A 879 -40.66 -46.85 132.37
N HIS A 880 -40.93 -47.59 131.28
CA HIS A 880 -41.25 -47.20 129.88
C HIS A 880 -40.16 -46.45 129.07
N GLN A 881 -39.92 -46.63 127.76
CA GLN A 881 -40.26 -47.64 126.73
C GLN A 881 -41.73 -48.04 126.44
N GLU A 882 -42.28 -47.52 125.32
CA GLU A 882 -43.10 -48.28 124.33
C GLU A 882 -43.31 -47.45 123.03
N LEU A 883 -43.57 -48.11 121.87
CA LEU A 883 -44.47 -47.73 120.73
C LEU A 883 -44.65 -46.22 120.33
N THR A 884 -44.60 -45.71 119.07
CA THR A 884 -44.82 -46.25 117.69
C THR A 884 -44.57 -45.16 116.60
N LYS A 885 -44.21 -45.49 115.33
CA LYS A 885 -44.93 -45.11 114.04
C LYS A 885 -44.12 -45.21 112.71
N PHE A 886 -44.84 -45.42 111.59
CA PHE A 886 -44.30 -45.53 110.21
C PHE A 886 -45.39 -45.38 109.11
N ARG A 887 -45.20 -44.56 108.05
CA ARG A 887 -45.80 -44.63 106.66
C ARG A 887 -45.56 -43.34 105.83
N LEU A 888 -45.56 -43.42 104.49
CA LEU A 888 -45.43 -42.29 103.54
C LEU A 888 -45.94 -42.64 102.10
N ASN A 889 -46.22 -41.58 101.30
CA ASN A 889 -46.41 -41.50 99.83
C ASN A 889 -47.73 -41.94 99.12
N GLU A 890 -47.88 -41.35 97.92
CA GLU A 890 -48.90 -41.47 96.85
C GLU A 890 -50.25 -40.72 96.99
N THR A 891 -51.12 -40.82 95.98
CA THR A 891 -52.11 -39.81 95.56
C THR A 891 -53.56 -40.08 95.97
N ALA A 892 -54.32 -38.99 96.17
CA ALA A 892 -55.79 -38.94 96.27
C ALA A 892 -56.42 -39.66 97.49
N PHE A 893 -57.77 -39.67 97.54
CA PHE A 893 -58.64 -40.35 98.52
C PHE A 893 -58.04 -41.68 99.05
N ASP A 894 -57.93 -41.98 100.35
CA ASP A 894 -58.82 -41.58 101.47
C ASP A 894 -58.20 -41.77 102.89
N SER A 895 -58.69 -41.03 103.89
CA SER A 895 -58.67 -41.28 105.37
C SER A 895 -57.37 -41.30 106.28
N LYS A 896 -57.24 -40.25 107.14
CA LYS A 896 -56.93 -40.21 108.63
C LYS A 896 -55.53 -40.56 109.30
N LEU A 897 -54.90 -39.50 109.88
CA LEU A 897 -54.32 -39.31 111.26
C LEU A 897 -52.90 -39.81 111.80
N ASN A 898 -52.07 -38.82 112.22
CA ASN A 898 -51.14 -38.70 113.41
C ASN A 898 -49.67 -39.26 113.49
N THR A 899 -48.77 -38.48 114.16
CA THR A 899 -47.54 -38.73 115.03
C THR A 899 -46.23 -39.46 114.57
N ALA A 900 -45.11 -39.41 115.37
CA ALA A 900 -43.70 -39.30 114.87
C ALA A 900 -42.50 -39.94 115.66
N SER A 901 -41.29 -39.98 115.03
CA SER A 901 -39.86 -39.99 115.52
C SER A 901 -38.94 -41.27 115.50
N HIS A 902 -37.66 -41.05 115.07
CA HIS A 902 -36.37 -41.80 115.18
C HIS A 902 -36.15 -43.33 114.89
N GLY A 903 -35.13 -43.66 114.05
CA GLY A 903 -34.05 -44.64 114.45
C GLY A 903 -33.57 -45.80 113.52
N LYS A 904 -32.38 -45.66 112.91
CA LYS A 904 -31.37 -46.70 112.48
C LYS A 904 -31.78 -48.03 111.78
N ARG A 905 -31.37 -48.20 110.49
CA ARG A 905 -30.36 -49.20 110.01
C ARG A 905 -30.08 -49.12 108.49
N MET A 906 -28.83 -49.44 108.11
CA MET A 906 -28.28 -50.13 106.91
C MET A 906 -29.06 -50.21 105.56
N ARG A 907 -28.44 -50.34 104.37
CA ARG A 907 -27.06 -50.15 103.79
C ARG A 907 -27.18 -50.62 102.30
N VAL A 908 -26.10 -50.52 101.50
CA VAL A 908 -25.84 -51.22 100.22
C VAL A 908 -26.43 -50.57 98.96
N ASP A 909 -25.72 -50.41 97.83
CA ASP A 909 -24.31 -50.07 97.43
C ASP A 909 -24.37 -49.82 95.87
N ASP A 910 -23.37 -49.48 95.05
CA ASP A 910 -21.90 -49.30 95.11
C ASP A 910 -21.53 -48.09 94.19
N ASP A 911 -20.32 -47.51 94.13
CA ASP A 911 -19.34 -46.90 95.08
C ASP A 911 -18.22 -46.33 94.14
N ILE A 912 -17.44 -45.26 94.33
CA ILE A 912 -17.06 -44.28 95.38
C ILE A 912 -17.17 -42.88 94.71
N GLY A 913 -17.41 -41.73 95.36
CA GLY A 913 -17.53 -41.35 96.77
C GLY A 913 -17.37 -39.83 96.92
N ASP A 914 -16.57 -39.38 97.90
CA ASP A 914 -16.37 -37.98 98.37
C ASP A 914 -16.41 -36.89 97.27
N ASP A 915 -17.50 -36.12 97.17
CA ASP A 915 -17.92 -34.92 97.94
C ASP A 915 -17.08 -33.63 97.67
N MET A 916 -17.62 -32.51 97.17
CA MET A 916 -18.86 -31.73 97.50
C MET A 916 -18.70 -30.90 98.80
N GLU A 917 -19.27 -29.70 99.01
CA GLU A 917 -19.91 -28.67 98.15
C GLU A 917 -19.82 -27.30 98.90
N ASN A 918 -19.65 -26.13 98.27
CA ASN A 918 -20.65 -25.28 97.58
C ASN A 918 -21.48 -24.38 98.57
N PRO A 919 -22.68 -23.81 98.29
CA PRO A 919 -22.77 -22.41 97.80
C PRO A 919 -23.83 -21.47 98.46
N LYS A 920 -24.01 -20.30 97.80
CA LYS A 920 -25.14 -19.30 97.79
C LYS A 920 -24.80 -17.96 98.47
N ILE A 921 -24.60 -16.86 97.73
CA ILE A 921 -25.50 -16.05 96.86
C ILE A 921 -26.33 -15.02 97.66
N GLY A 922 -26.12 -13.74 97.37
CA GLY A 922 -26.84 -12.59 97.95
C GLY A 922 -26.81 -11.37 97.02
N LYS A 923 -27.77 -10.43 97.16
CA LYS A 923 -28.01 -9.28 96.25
C LYS A 923 -27.46 -7.96 96.80
N GLY A 924 -27.13 -7.02 95.92
CA GLY A 924 -27.69 -5.65 96.04
C GLY A 924 -26.75 -4.45 96.24
N THR A 925 -26.44 -3.77 95.13
CA THR A 925 -26.41 -2.28 94.97
C THR A 925 -25.55 -1.35 95.87
N LYS A 926 -24.76 -0.53 95.14
CA LYS A 926 -24.44 0.91 95.36
C LYS A 926 -23.31 1.34 96.33
N ARG A 927 -22.46 2.19 95.73
CA ARG A 927 -21.68 3.33 96.28
C ARG A 927 -20.35 3.08 97.03
N THR A 928 -19.33 3.67 96.39
CA THR A 928 -18.23 4.48 96.96
C THR A 928 -17.06 3.85 97.73
N ARG A 929 -15.87 4.38 97.37
CA ARG A 929 -14.64 4.57 98.16
C ARG A 929 -13.73 3.35 98.45
N SER A 930 -12.72 3.27 97.57
CA SER A 930 -11.31 3.50 97.94
C SER A 930 -10.49 2.38 98.57
N THR A 931 -9.17 2.51 98.39
CA THR A 931 -8.08 1.65 98.89
C THR A 931 -7.97 0.28 98.20
N SER A 932 -6.78 -0.28 97.94
CA SER A 932 -5.41 0.18 98.25
C SER A 932 -4.37 -0.19 97.18
N SER A 933 -3.48 0.77 96.86
CA SER A 933 -2.02 0.64 96.64
C SER A 933 -1.43 -0.30 95.57
N PRO A 934 -0.17 -0.06 95.14
CA PRO A 934 0.58 1.19 94.94
C PRO A 934 0.95 1.35 93.43
N LEU A 935 1.63 2.37 92.88
CA LEU A 935 2.76 3.18 93.34
C LEU A 935 2.74 4.64 92.80
N LYS A 936 3.57 5.46 93.43
CA LYS A 936 4.01 6.84 93.17
C LYS A 936 4.95 6.94 91.93
N TYR A 937 5.20 8.06 91.23
CA TYR A 937 4.70 9.46 91.27
C TYR A 937 5.26 10.29 90.06
N ILE A 938 4.56 11.36 89.59
CA ILE A 938 4.98 12.53 88.73
C ILE A 938 5.71 12.22 87.36
N GLN A 939 5.58 12.92 86.20
CA GLN A 939 5.30 14.34 85.79
C GLN A 939 6.40 15.35 86.23
N PRO A 940 6.64 16.51 85.57
CA PRO A 940 5.76 17.36 84.73
C PRO A 940 5.90 17.10 83.20
N GLU A 941 5.24 17.74 82.21
CA GLU A 941 4.90 19.16 81.90
C GLU A 941 6.14 20.03 81.53
N ASP A 942 6.14 20.99 80.59
CA ASP A 942 5.10 21.53 79.68
C ASP A 942 5.73 22.18 78.40
N GLY A 943 4.94 22.49 77.36
CA GLY A 943 5.26 23.39 76.21
C GLY A 943 6.39 22.96 75.24
N GLY A 944 6.29 23.01 73.91
CA GLY A 944 5.60 23.96 73.01
C GLY A 944 6.64 24.87 72.31
N SER A 945 6.54 25.29 71.04
CA SER A 945 5.61 24.97 69.94
C SER A 945 6.10 25.57 68.60
N ILE A 946 5.64 25.07 67.45
CA ILE A 946 5.54 25.77 66.13
C ILE A 946 6.85 26.00 65.32
N PHE A 947 6.79 25.63 64.02
CA PHE A 947 7.71 25.95 62.89
C PHE A 947 9.16 25.42 62.98
N GLU A 948 9.92 25.24 61.89
CA GLU A 948 9.64 24.91 60.46
C GLU A 948 11.00 24.52 59.82
N GLY A 949 11.01 23.78 58.70
CA GLY A 949 12.22 23.39 57.95
C GLY A 949 12.37 21.87 57.82
N THR A 950 11.91 21.22 56.75
CA THR A 950 12.51 21.09 55.39
C THR A 950 13.71 20.11 55.36
N GLU A 951 13.64 18.93 54.71
CA GLU A 951 13.73 18.61 53.26
C GLU A 951 15.07 17.86 52.95
N GLU A 952 15.31 17.20 51.81
CA GLU A 952 14.44 16.91 50.64
C GLU A 952 14.37 15.37 50.39
N ASN A 953 14.92 14.63 49.41
CA ASN A 953 15.67 14.84 48.15
C ASN A 953 15.69 13.49 47.36
N LEU A 954 15.61 13.38 46.02
CA LEU A 954 14.58 13.86 45.06
C LEU A 954 14.60 12.93 43.81
N SER A 955 13.45 12.73 43.14
CA SER A 955 13.25 12.46 41.67
C SER A 955 14.04 11.38 40.88
N GLN A 956 13.53 10.77 39.79
CA GLN A 956 12.16 10.65 39.21
C GLN A 956 12.14 9.56 38.11
N GLN A 957 10.93 9.22 37.63
CA GLN A 957 10.61 8.41 36.42
C GLN A 957 10.97 6.90 36.52
N THR A 958 10.13 5.95 36.06
CA THR A 958 8.85 6.05 35.31
C THR A 958 7.94 4.82 35.55
N ASN A 959 6.68 4.92 35.07
CA ASN A 959 5.70 3.85 34.75
C ASN A 959 4.54 3.57 35.73
N GLU A 960 3.38 4.12 35.33
CA GLU A 960 2.02 3.54 35.28
C GLU A 960 1.36 2.90 36.52
N GLU A 961 0.15 3.40 36.83
CA GLU A 961 -0.59 3.10 38.06
C GLU A 961 -1.56 1.91 37.93
N ASP A 962 -1.50 0.94 38.84
CA ASP A 962 -2.42 -0.21 38.88
C ASP A 962 -3.69 0.07 39.72
N TYR A 963 -4.41 1.14 39.36
CA TYR A 963 -5.59 1.66 40.09
C TYR A 963 -6.73 0.63 40.25
N LYS A 964 -6.77 -0.43 39.42
CA LYS A 964 -7.75 -1.53 39.51
C LYS A 964 -7.64 -2.31 40.83
N ARG A 965 -6.47 -2.30 41.49
CA ARG A 965 -6.26 -2.89 42.82
C ARG A 965 -6.90 -2.12 43.98
N PHE A 966 -7.30 -0.85 43.78
CA PHE A 966 -7.86 -0.06 44.88
C PHE A 966 -9.13 -0.68 45.48
N THR A 967 -9.29 -0.55 46.80
CA THR A 967 -10.51 -0.93 47.52
C THR A 967 -11.62 0.07 47.22
N VAL A 968 -12.88 -0.36 47.33
CA VAL A 968 -14.05 0.51 47.09
C VAL A 968 -14.02 1.76 47.96
N GLN A 969 -13.55 1.65 49.20
CA GLN A 969 -13.40 2.78 50.11
C GLN A 969 -12.38 3.81 49.61
N LYS A 970 -11.20 3.38 49.12
CA LYS A 970 -10.18 4.28 48.57
C LYS A 970 -10.63 4.96 47.27
N LEU A 971 -11.33 4.24 46.39
CA LEU A 971 -11.94 4.80 45.18
C LEU A 971 -13.01 5.86 45.50
N LYS A 972 -13.87 5.60 46.50
CA LYS A 972 -14.86 6.59 46.97
C LYS A 972 -14.19 7.82 47.59
N GLN A 973 -13.11 7.64 48.35
CA GLN A 973 -12.34 8.75 48.93
C GLN A 973 -11.73 9.63 47.84
N GLU A 974 -11.07 9.06 46.83
CA GLU A 974 -10.49 9.86 45.73
C GLU A 974 -11.57 10.53 44.85
N LEU A 975 -12.68 9.86 44.53
CA LEU A 975 -13.81 10.51 43.86
C LEU A 975 -14.39 11.69 44.65
N THR A 976 -14.39 11.62 45.98
CA THR A 976 -14.83 12.73 46.84
C THR A 976 -13.78 13.84 46.89
N LYS A 977 -12.49 13.51 46.98
CA LYS A 977 -11.35 14.43 46.98
C LYS A 977 -11.16 15.18 45.66
N HIS A 978 -11.58 14.59 44.54
CA HIS A 978 -11.69 15.25 43.23
C HIS A 978 -13.06 15.94 43.00
N ASN A 979 -13.83 16.23 44.06
CA ASN A 979 -15.12 16.94 44.04
C ASN A 979 -16.26 16.28 43.24
N TYR A 980 -16.19 14.97 42.95
CA TYR A 980 -17.25 14.21 42.26
C TYR A 980 -18.21 13.48 43.22
N GLY A 981 -18.24 13.83 44.51
CA GLY A 981 -19.09 13.21 45.53
C GLY A 981 -20.58 13.20 45.18
N ASP A 982 -21.09 14.29 44.58
CA ASP A 982 -22.50 14.39 44.15
C ASP A 982 -22.87 13.41 43.04
N GLN A 983 -21.90 13.01 42.20
CA GLN A 983 -22.12 12.03 41.15
C GLN A 983 -22.11 10.60 41.71
N LEU A 984 -21.25 10.35 42.70
CA LEU A 984 -21.25 9.11 43.48
C LEU A 984 -22.57 8.91 44.25
N LEU A 985 -23.16 9.98 44.79
CA LEU A 985 -24.44 9.97 45.52
C LEU A 985 -25.67 9.70 44.63
N ARG A 986 -25.59 9.98 43.33
CA ARG A 986 -26.69 9.69 42.37
C ARG A 986 -26.82 8.20 42.05
N LEU A 987 -25.74 7.42 42.24
CA LEU A 987 -25.77 5.96 42.09
C LEU A 987 -26.33 5.33 43.37
N LYS A 988 -27.63 5.00 43.39
CA LYS A 988 -28.31 4.51 44.62
C LYS A 988 -27.73 3.20 45.19
N THR A 989 -27.16 2.32 44.37
CA THR A 989 -26.42 1.11 44.80
C THR A 989 -25.34 0.73 43.77
N PRO A 990 -24.11 1.27 43.86
CA PRO A 990 -23.04 1.01 42.87
C PRO A 990 -22.13 -0.15 43.26
N ASN A 991 -21.84 -1.04 42.31
CA ASN A 991 -20.84 -2.09 42.42
C ASN A 991 -19.41 -1.55 42.15
N LYS A 992 -18.37 -2.33 42.49
CA LYS A 992 -16.96 -1.90 42.30
C LYS A 992 -16.65 -1.50 40.84
N LYS A 993 -17.28 -2.14 39.84
CA LYS A 993 -17.09 -1.79 38.42
C LYS A 993 -17.60 -0.39 38.09
N ASP A 994 -18.79 -0.03 38.58
CA ASP A 994 -19.44 1.24 38.29
C ASP A 994 -18.65 2.42 38.88
N ILE A 995 -18.07 2.21 40.07
CA ILE A 995 -17.20 3.18 40.75
C ILE A 995 -15.86 3.34 40.02
N ILE A 996 -15.30 2.25 39.47
CA ILE A 996 -14.10 2.31 38.61
C ILE A 996 -14.39 3.06 37.32
N ALA A 997 -15.49 2.78 36.63
CA ALA A 997 -15.87 3.49 35.40
C ALA A 997 -16.08 4.99 35.64
N LEU A 998 -16.67 5.37 36.78
CA LEU A 998 -16.81 6.79 37.16
C LEU A 998 -15.45 7.44 37.49
N TYR A 999 -14.51 6.69 38.09
CA TYR A 999 -13.13 7.16 38.32
C TYR A 999 -12.33 7.32 37.01
N GLU A 1000 -12.39 6.33 36.11
CA GLU A 1000 -11.76 6.36 34.78
C GLU A 1000 -12.28 7.55 33.93
N LYS A 1001 -13.58 7.85 34.04
CA LYS A 1001 -14.23 8.95 33.30
C LYS A 1001 -14.02 10.33 33.91
N CYS A 1002 -14.17 10.48 35.23
CA CYS A 1002 -14.18 11.79 35.89
C CYS A 1002 -12.79 12.24 36.38
N VAL A 1003 -11.91 11.30 36.75
CA VAL A 1003 -10.57 11.61 37.30
C VAL A 1003 -9.47 11.37 36.26
N LEU A 1004 -9.53 10.26 35.50
CA LEU A 1004 -8.53 9.95 34.47
C LEU A 1004 -8.88 10.50 33.07
N GLN A 1005 -10.03 11.17 32.91
CA GLN A 1005 -10.51 11.80 31.68
C GLN A 1005 -10.48 10.92 30.41
N LYS A 1006 -10.60 9.59 30.56
CA LYS A 1006 -10.70 8.67 29.41
C LYS A 1006 -12.15 8.63 28.90
N SER A 1007 -12.30 8.79 27.58
CA SER A 1007 -13.56 8.92 26.85
C SER A 1007 -14.34 7.61 26.70
#